data_AF-A0A2U3R427-F1
#
_entry.id   AF-A0A2U3R427-F1
#
_cell.length_a   1.000
_cell.length_b   1.000
_cell.length_c   1.000
_cell.angle_alpha   90.00
_cell.angle_beta   90.00
_cell.angle_gamma   90.00
#
_symmetry.space_group_name_H-M   'P 1'
#
loop_
_entity.id
_entity.type
_entity.pdbx_description
1 polymer ?
#
loop_
_entity_poly.entity_id
_entity_poly.type
_entity_poly.pdbx_seq_one_letter_code
_entity_poly.pdbx_strand_id
1 'polypeptide(L)'
;MAGDRIVFQTNDKDLQIQNSEFATLVSIDESKFVAKTDTGNEVSFDLNKISFKHGYATTVCNPQTAFKKDVYVLHNNGVGIESSNISMIGNAEQVRLYYNVQATKNVANLIEQLSTAKTDSINSKEENNDVQANEVRQYQSAQNYRKNDYYSNSKEELQKLRDAIAYRADTIACELLGDPNKRLSRYGKIRWGNTGKIQVTTEGKYAGKWYDFSTGEKGDLLSLVQRERGYSFFEAKEYLKSMVGMSNISQRYQRPPKTDDSQQYTQQPESVKIANVQNLYERSSRIHGYEIDTSPSAEVEIVKKYLENRGITFDKSTASSDLKASILFDTQTRENYTAFTAFARNSKGEITGVQAVYLNLAGDKANISINRRSFGKISGSFITIAKRNANDPNITIIAEGAETALSLQQSGIKGNIIASARISNLRNYSPFSGEKIIIAADNDSKNSITNNTVIKAAKTLEMKGAITCIVKPPENGDFNNLLQSCGEQSIRDIIEPEITKLTKAVETTKLTQTENNSIEKQNDITNVKELYNKSSSLYYLKQEEEAKLEAIVVNKFLENHTGIYSAKIFNNSNLRANMVFDEETQKSWPALTIFVKNEAGEITGAKILTLNSKTCNKADVAEKSVGTISGSFAEIAQQNLKYSPVTIITKDIETALTIWQARVEGKILCAIEAENLQNYNPGPKEKIILAVKNDVNTEKAEKVLEDKEAVVCTVKNDFNNVLKTQGLYAVRNIISPEIRKLNEKIESIQTNIQPGLCLKI
;
A
#
# COMPACT_ATOMS: atom_id res chain seq x y z
N MET A 1 -30.06 19.61 -26.34
CA MET A 1 -30.10 21.01 -26.81
C MET A 1 -29.64 21.98 -25.71
N ALA A 2 -30.28 22.08 -24.55
CA ALA A 2 -29.52 22.43 -23.34
C ALA A 2 -28.83 21.16 -22.80
N GLY A 3 -27.59 21.27 -22.34
CA GLY A 3 -26.72 20.15 -21.95
C GLY A 3 -25.97 19.48 -23.11
N ASP A 4 -26.20 19.90 -24.37
CA ASP A 4 -25.53 19.26 -25.51
C ASP A 4 -24.09 19.72 -25.65
N ARG A 5 -23.27 18.78 -26.11
CA ARG A 5 -21.86 19.04 -26.35
C ARG A 5 -21.66 19.63 -27.74
N ILE A 6 -20.93 20.73 -27.82
CA ILE A 6 -20.57 21.38 -29.07
C ILE A 6 -19.07 21.63 -29.15
N VAL A 7 -18.57 21.80 -30.37
CA VAL A 7 -17.23 22.25 -30.68
C VAL A 7 -17.31 23.44 -31.64
N PHE A 8 -16.66 24.54 -31.29
CA PHE A 8 -16.64 25.73 -32.13
C PHE A 8 -15.74 25.50 -33.35
N GLN A 9 -16.17 25.98 -34.52
CA GLN A 9 -15.43 25.88 -35.78
C GLN A 9 -14.83 27.23 -36.22
N THR A 10 -14.99 28.26 -35.40
CA THR A 10 -14.59 29.64 -35.69
C THR A 10 -13.82 30.20 -34.50
N ASN A 11 -12.97 31.20 -34.76
CA ASN A 11 -12.35 32.00 -33.72
C ASN A 11 -13.07 33.34 -33.65
N ASP A 12 -13.47 33.76 -32.46
CA ASP A 12 -14.02 35.10 -32.21
C ASP A 12 -13.35 35.66 -30.95
N LYS A 13 -12.53 36.71 -31.13
CA LYS A 13 -11.73 37.26 -30.03
C LYS A 13 -12.58 38.03 -29.03
N ASP A 14 -13.65 38.67 -29.49
CA ASP A 14 -14.49 39.53 -28.65
C ASP A 14 -15.38 38.68 -27.75
N LEU A 15 -15.86 37.55 -28.27
CA LEU A 15 -16.60 36.54 -27.53
C LEU A 15 -15.70 35.51 -26.82
N GLN A 16 -14.38 35.63 -26.98
CA GLN A 16 -13.37 34.70 -26.45
C GLN A 16 -13.58 33.24 -26.87
N ILE A 17 -14.08 33.04 -28.10
CA ILE A 17 -14.30 31.72 -28.69
C ILE A 17 -13.05 31.31 -29.45
N GLN A 18 -12.56 30.09 -29.18
CA GLN A 18 -11.49 29.49 -29.96
C GLN A 18 -11.99 28.34 -30.84
N ASN A 19 -11.42 28.24 -32.05
CA ASN A 19 -11.65 27.14 -32.95
C ASN A 19 -11.17 25.82 -32.33
N SER A 20 -11.97 24.77 -32.47
CA SER A 20 -11.79 23.46 -31.86
C SER A 20 -11.89 23.45 -30.31
N GLU A 21 -12.42 24.51 -29.70
CA GLU A 21 -12.77 24.52 -28.27
C GLU A 21 -14.13 23.85 -28.03
N PHE A 22 -14.20 23.02 -26.99
CA PHE A 22 -15.42 22.35 -26.58
C PHE A 22 -16.21 23.19 -25.59
N ALA A 23 -17.54 23.15 -25.74
CA ALA A 23 -18.46 23.78 -24.83
C ALA A 23 -19.73 22.93 -24.66
N THR A 24 -20.44 23.18 -23.56
CA THR A 24 -21.75 22.60 -23.29
C THR A 24 -22.80 23.70 -23.41
N LEU A 25 -23.82 23.49 -24.24
CA LEU A 25 -24.93 24.43 -24.36
C LEU A 25 -25.68 24.52 -23.02
N VAL A 26 -25.85 25.73 -22.50
CA VAL A 26 -26.53 26.01 -21.23
C VAL A 26 -27.98 26.40 -21.50
N SER A 27 -28.22 27.27 -22.47
CA SER A 27 -29.56 27.68 -22.89
C SER A 27 -29.60 28.03 -24.38
N ILE A 28 -30.80 27.90 -24.95
CA ILE A 28 -31.08 28.20 -26.36
C ILE A 28 -32.37 29.01 -26.41
N ASP A 29 -32.32 30.12 -27.13
CA ASP A 29 -33.46 30.98 -27.49
C ASP A 29 -33.51 31.14 -29.03
N GLU A 30 -34.60 31.69 -29.57
CA GLU A 30 -34.85 31.77 -31.03
C GLU A 30 -33.74 32.47 -31.84
N SER A 31 -32.94 33.33 -31.20
CA SER A 31 -31.85 34.09 -31.83
C SER A 31 -30.51 33.97 -31.13
N LYS A 32 -30.41 33.24 -30.01
CA LYS A 32 -29.26 33.33 -29.11
C LYS A 32 -28.99 32.03 -28.38
N PHE A 33 -27.74 31.58 -28.45
CA PHE A 33 -27.24 30.40 -27.77
C PHE A 33 -26.33 30.85 -26.63
N VAL A 34 -26.37 30.13 -25.51
CA VAL A 34 -25.42 30.29 -24.42
C VAL A 34 -24.72 28.97 -24.22
N ALA A 35 -23.39 28.96 -24.25
CA ALA A 35 -22.58 27.77 -24.02
C ALA A 35 -21.52 28.04 -22.96
N LYS A 36 -21.23 27.05 -22.14
CA LYS A 36 -20.13 27.08 -21.18
C LYS A 36 -18.96 26.28 -21.73
N THR A 37 -17.83 26.94 -21.97
CA THR A 37 -16.59 26.28 -22.42
C THR A 37 -16.01 25.41 -21.31
N ASP A 38 -15.17 24.44 -21.67
CA ASP A 38 -14.46 23.59 -20.71
C ASP A 38 -13.46 24.34 -19.84
N THR A 39 -12.98 25.47 -20.33
CA THR A 39 -12.14 26.41 -19.60
C THR A 39 -12.94 27.21 -18.55
N GLY A 40 -14.27 27.08 -18.55
CA GLY A 40 -15.17 27.62 -17.55
C GLY A 40 -15.90 28.91 -17.95
N ASN A 41 -15.65 29.43 -19.15
CA ASN A 41 -16.23 30.69 -19.63
C ASN A 41 -17.64 30.47 -20.16
N GLU A 42 -18.56 31.38 -19.84
CA GLU A 42 -19.90 31.39 -20.41
C GLU A 42 -19.95 32.36 -21.59
N VAL A 43 -20.29 31.83 -22.76
CA VAL A 43 -20.26 32.56 -24.02
C VAL A 43 -21.63 32.55 -24.66
N SER A 44 -22.07 33.72 -25.12
CA SER A 44 -23.33 33.84 -25.81
C SER A 44 -23.17 34.33 -27.23
N PHE A 45 -23.79 33.63 -28.19
CA PHE A 45 -23.58 33.82 -29.61
C PHE A 45 -24.84 33.58 -30.45
N ASP A 46 -24.85 34.13 -31.66
CA ASP A 46 -25.90 33.98 -32.68
C ASP A 46 -25.49 32.89 -33.68
N LEU A 47 -26.42 32.01 -34.05
CA LEU A 47 -26.23 30.93 -35.04
C LEU A 47 -25.76 31.45 -36.40
N ASN A 48 -26.17 32.66 -36.78
CA ASN A 48 -25.81 33.23 -38.07
C ASN A 48 -24.38 33.78 -38.09
N LYS A 49 -23.73 33.92 -36.93
CA LYS A 49 -22.40 34.51 -36.79
C LYS A 49 -21.33 33.50 -36.39
N ILE A 50 -21.68 32.53 -35.53
CA ILE A 50 -20.73 31.56 -34.99
C ILE A 50 -21.07 30.15 -35.46
N SER A 51 -20.14 29.55 -36.21
CA SER A 51 -20.27 28.16 -36.65
C SER A 51 -19.77 27.19 -35.59
N PHE A 52 -20.56 26.15 -35.30
CA PHE A 52 -20.21 25.05 -34.40
C PHE A 52 -20.76 23.72 -34.93
N LYS A 53 -20.24 22.61 -34.38
CA LYS A 53 -20.75 21.25 -34.60
C LYS A 53 -21.00 20.55 -33.28
N HIS A 54 -21.69 19.41 -33.31
CA HIS A 54 -21.79 18.54 -32.14
C HIS A 54 -20.40 18.04 -31.73
N GLY A 55 -20.10 18.17 -30.44
CA GLY A 55 -18.79 17.89 -29.84
C GLY A 55 -18.70 16.49 -29.20
N TYR A 56 -19.51 15.53 -29.63
CA TYR A 56 -19.46 14.16 -29.09
C TYR A 56 -18.33 13.33 -29.71
N ALA A 57 -17.90 13.67 -30.93
CA ALA A 57 -16.74 13.08 -31.60
C ALA A 57 -16.08 14.15 -32.47
N THR A 58 -14.75 14.15 -32.55
CA THR A 58 -14.01 15.05 -33.45
C THR A 58 -12.84 14.33 -34.09
N THR A 59 -12.45 14.80 -35.27
CA THR A 59 -11.28 14.33 -36.01
C THR A 59 -9.98 14.97 -35.52
N VAL A 60 -10.03 16.16 -34.89
CA VAL A 60 -8.87 16.88 -34.34
C VAL A 60 -9.30 17.64 -33.08
N CYS A 61 -8.74 17.32 -31.90
CA CYS A 61 -8.87 18.13 -30.69
C CYS A 61 -7.62 18.99 -30.50
N ASN A 62 -7.81 20.27 -30.15
CA ASN A 62 -6.72 21.14 -29.72
C ASN A 62 -6.13 20.61 -28.38
N PRO A 63 -4.81 20.38 -28.25
CA PRO A 63 -4.19 19.81 -27.03
C PRO A 63 -4.36 20.64 -25.75
N GLN A 64 -4.83 21.89 -25.86
CA GLN A 64 -5.02 22.80 -24.72
C GLN A 64 -6.32 22.55 -23.92
N THR A 65 -7.21 21.66 -24.37
CA THR A 65 -8.39 21.29 -23.58
C THR A 65 -8.00 20.47 -22.35
N ALA A 66 -8.61 20.76 -21.20
CA ALA A 66 -8.34 20.15 -19.89
C ALA A 66 -8.30 18.61 -19.92
N PHE A 67 -7.64 18.04 -18.90
CA PHE A 67 -7.44 16.60 -18.67
C PHE A 67 -8.69 15.77 -18.99
N LYS A 68 -8.55 14.72 -19.82
CA LYS A 68 -9.65 13.88 -20.28
C LYS A 68 -9.59 12.52 -19.59
N LYS A 69 -10.69 12.10 -18.96
CA LYS A 69 -10.73 10.82 -18.23
C LYS A 69 -10.66 9.63 -19.19
N ASP A 70 -11.58 9.56 -20.15
CA ASP A 70 -11.68 8.46 -21.11
C ASP A 70 -11.65 9.01 -22.55
N VAL A 71 -10.74 8.48 -23.39
CA VAL A 71 -10.63 8.84 -24.81
C VAL A 71 -10.89 7.61 -25.69
N TYR A 72 -11.83 7.73 -26.62
CA TYR A 72 -12.19 6.70 -27.57
C TYR A 72 -11.73 7.13 -28.97
N VAL A 73 -10.87 6.33 -29.59
CA VAL A 73 -10.30 6.61 -30.92
C VAL A 73 -10.82 5.57 -31.90
N LEU A 74 -11.36 6.00 -33.04
CA LEU A 74 -11.74 5.11 -34.13
C LEU A 74 -10.78 5.30 -35.31
N HIS A 75 -10.01 4.27 -35.62
CA HIS A 75 -9.10 4.21 -36.77
C HIS A 75 -9.81 3.63 -37.98
N ASN A 76 -9.59 4.24 -39.15
CA ASN A 76 -10.06 3.72 -40.43
C ASN A 76 -8.93 3.83 -41.46
N ASN A 77 -8.99 2.99 -42.50
CA ASN A 77 -7.94 2.86 -43.50
C ASN A 77 -7.67 4.21 -44.20
N GLY A 78 -6.41 4.66 -44.23
CA GLY A 78 -5.98 5.96 -44.79
C GLY A 78 -5.47 6.99 -43.77
N VAL A 79 -5.51 6.70 -42.47
CA VAL A 79 -5.07 7.61 -41.40
C VAL A 79 -3.70 7.14 -40.86
N GLY A 80 -2.61 7.83 -41.24
CA GLY A 80 -1.26 7.56 -40.73
C GLY A 80 -0.99 8.18 -39.35
N ILE A 81 0.19 7.91 -38.76
CA ILE A 81 0.62 8.46 -37.46
C ILE A 81 0.52 10.00 -37.39
N GLU A 82 0.71 10.72 -38.50
CA GLU A 82 0.63 12.18 -38.54
C GLU A 82 -0.81 12.72 -38.37
N SER A 83 -1.82 11.97 -38.80
CA SER A 83 -3.24 12.31 -38.62
C SER A 83 -3.82 11.81 -37.29
N SER A 84 -3.19 10.79 -36.69
CA SER A 84 -3.52 10.27 -35.37
C SER A 84 -2.90 11.16 -34.29
N ASN A 85 -3.41 12.39 -34.17
CA ASN A 85 -2.93 13.47 -33.29
C ASN A 85 -2.48 12.95 -31.90
N ILE A 86 -1.18 12.66 -31.76
CA ILE A 86 -0.52 12.18 -30.53
C ILE A 86 -0.75 13.16 -29.37
N SER A 87 -0.98 14.44 -29.69
CA SER A 87 -1.37 15.51 -28.78
C SER A 87 -2.67 15.22 -28.01
N MET A 88 -3.59 14.40 -28.54
CA MET A 88 -4.86 14.03 -27.89
C MET A 88 -4.69 13.00 -26.77
N ILE A 89 -3.68 12.13 -26.88
CA ILE A 89 -3.46 11.00 -25.99
C ILE A 89 -2.63 11.42 -24.76
N GLY A 90 -1.79 12.44 -24.90
CA GLY A 90 -0.86 12.86 -23.85
C GLY A 90 -1.51 13.35 -22.55
N ASN A 91 -2.79 13.75 -22.58
CA ASN A 91 -3.53 14.28 -21.42
C ASN A 91 -4.72 13.39 -21.02
N ALA A 92 -4.71 12.10 -21.40
CA ALA A 92 -5.78 11.14 -21.11
C ALA A 92 -5.39 10.12 -20.02
N GLU A 93 -6.31 9.81 -19.09
CA GLU A 93 -6.09 8.74 -18.09
C GLU A 93 -6.22 7.34 -18.71
N GLN A 94 -7.18 7.16 -19.64
CA GLN A 94 -7.35 5.93 -20.41
C GLN A 94 -7.67 6.23 -21.88
N VAL A 95 -7.11 5.40 -22.78
CA VAL A 95 -7.36 5.46 -24.22
C VAL A 95 -7.82 4.10 -24.75
N ARG A 96 -8.93 4.08 -25.49
CA ARG A 96 -9.47 2.90 -26.16
C ARG A 96 -9.48 3.10 -27.67
N LEU A 97 -8.77 2.25 -28.39
CA LEU A 97 -8.67 2.29 -29.85
C LEU A 97 -9.59 1.23 -30.49
N TYR A 98 -10.43 1.67 -31.41
CA TYR A 98 -11.32 0.88 -32.25
C TYR A 98 -10.84 0.99 -33.68
N TYR A 99 -11.06 -0.03 -34.50
CA TYR A 99 -10.73 0.01 -35.92
C TYR A 99 -11.80 -0.71 -36.74
N ASN A 100 -11.97 -0.29 -38.00
CA ASN A 100 -12.87 -0.97 -38.92
C ASN A 100 -12.26 -2.31 -39.36
N VAL A 101 -12.88 -3.43 -38.97
CA VAL A 101 -12.43 -4.80 -39.30
C VAL A 101 -12.43 -5.12 -40.80
N GLN A 102 -13.29 -4.47 -41.60
CA GLN A 102 -13.27 -4.64 -43.06
C GLN A 102 -12.05 -3.96 -43.69
N ALA A 103 -11.64 -2.83 -43.12
CA ALA A 103 -10.58 -1.98 -43.66
C ALA A 103 -9.20 -2.27 -43.02
N THR A 104 -9.18 -2.83 -41.82
CA THR A 104 -7.99 -3.17 -41.02
C THR A 104 -8.16 -4.60 -40.52
N LYS A 105 -7.56 -5.54 -41.28
CA LYS A 105 -7.84 -6.98 -41.15
C LYS A 105 -7.44 -7.59 -39.80
N ASN A 106 -6.41 -7.04 -39.17
CA ASN A 106 -5.88 -7.48 -37.88
C ASN A 106 -4.97 -6.41 -37.27
N VAL A 107 -4.53 -6.64 -36.02
CA VAL A 107 -3.66 -5.72 -35.29
C VAL A 107 -2.30 -5.51 -35.96
N ALA A 108 -1.76 -6.51 -36.67
CA ALA A 108 -0.51 -6.33 -37.41
C ALA A 108 -0.68 -5.38 -38.60
N ASN A 109 -1.80 -5.49 -39.32
CA ASN A 109 -2.19 -4.57 -40.39
C ASN A 109 -2.48 -3.17 -39.84
N LEU A 110 -3.06 -3.05 -38.63
CA LEU A 110 -3.20 -1.78 -37.93
C LEU A 110 -1.83 -1.15 -37.62
N ILE A 111 -0.90 -1.93 -37.06
CA ILE A 111 0.47 -1.48 -36.77
C ILE A 111 1.15 -1.04 -38.07
N GLU A 112 1.01 -1.79 -39.14
CA GLU A 112 1.54 -1.45 -40.47
C GLU A 112 0.92 -0.16 -41.02
N GLN A 113 -0.41 -0.02 -40.96
CA GLN A 113 -1.15 1.18 -41.38
C GLN A 113 -0.74 2.43 -40.58
N LEU A 114 -0.49 2.28 -39.28
CA LEU A 114 0.00 3.37 -38.45
C LEU A 114 1.49 3.66 -38.73
N SER A 115 2.30 2.63 -38.94
CA SER A 115 3.75 2.73 -39.14
C SER A 115 4.16 3.21 -40.54
N THR A 116 3.27 3.11 -41.53
CA THR A 116 3.53 3.54 -42.89
C THR A 116 3.13 5.01 -43.07
N ALA A 117 4.12 5.89 -43.13
CA ALA A 117 3.93 7.24 -43.65
C ALA A 117 3.66 7.13 -45.16
N LYS A 118 2.39 7.13 -45.56
CA LYS A 118 2.02 7.22 -46.98
C LYS A 118 2.02 8.68 -47.41
N THR A 119 3.00 9.01 -48.26
CA THR A 119 2.92 10.10 -49.25
C THR A 119 1.67 9.94 -50.12
N ASP A 120 0.82 10.96 -50.08
CA ASP A 120 -0.31 11.35 -50.94
C ASP A 120 -0.83 10.41 -52.04
N SER A 121 -2.13 10.07 -51.97
CA SER A 121 -3.14 10.35 -53.01
C SER A 121 -4.50 9.70 -52.66
N ILE A 122 -5.55 10.49 -52.44
CA ILE A 122 -6.95 10.03 -52.34
C ILE A 122 -7.67 10.38 -53.63
N ASN A 123 -8.07 9.35 -54.38
CA ASN A 123 -9.23 9.24 -55.27
C ASN A 123 -9.53 7.73 -55.27
N SER A 124 -10.75 7.21 -55.10
CA SER A 124 -12.10 7.72 -55.29
C SER A 124 -13.09 6.86 -54.46
N LYS A 125 -14.27 7.44 -54.25
CA LYS A 125 -15.54 6.91 -53.72
C LYS A 125 -15.75 5.39 -53.83
N GLU A 126 -16.24 4.80 -52.75
CA GLU A 126 -17.54 4.11 -52.72
C GLU A 126 -18.04 4.00 -51.28
N GLU A 127 -19.26 4.49 -51.06
CA GLU A 127 -20.02 4.35 -49.83
C GLU A 127 -20.51 2.90 -49.71
N ASN A 128 -20.27 2.28 -48.55
CA ASN A 128 -21.16 1.25 -48.04
C ASN A 128 -21.30 1.47 -46.53
N ASN A 129 -22.44 2.06 -46.17
CA ASN A 129 -22.93 2.22 -44.82
C ASN A 129 -23.42 0.86 -44.33
N ASP A 130 -22.61 0.20 -43.50
CA ASP A 130 -23.08 -0.77 -42.48
C ASP A 130 -21.97 -0.92 -41.43
N VAL A 131 -22.03 -0.10 -40.38
CA VAL A 131 -21.11 -0.20 -39.24
C VAL A 131 -21.76 -1.05 -38.16
N GLN A 132 -21.37 -2.32 -38.04
CA GLN A 132 -21.53 -3.04 -36.80
C GLN A 132 -20.39 -2.65 -35.84
N ALA A 133 -20.76 -1.97 -34.75
CA ALA A 133 -19.85 -1.64 -33.67
C ALA A 133 -19.54 -2.91 -32.86
N ASN A 134 -18.37 -3.50 -33.11
CA ASN A 134 -17.82 -4.54 -32.25
C ASN A 134 -16.76 -3.92 -31.33
N GLU A 135 -16.97 -4.07 -30.03
CA GLU A 135 -15.97 -3.77 -29.01
C GLU A 135 -14.71 -4.60 -29.25
N VAL A 136 -13.54 -3.99 -29.08
CA VAL A 136 -12.29 -4.73 -28.93
C VAL A 136 -12.34 -5.48 -27.61
N ARG A 137 -12.91 -6.69 -27.64
CA ARG A 137 -12.65 -7.72 -26.63
C ARG A 137 -11.20 -8.14 -26.77
N GLN A 138 -10.45 -8.04 -25.68
CA GLN A 138 -9.12 -8.62 -25.52
C GLN A 138 -9.15 -10.11 -25.88
N TYR A 139 -8.81 -10.52 -27.10
CA TYR A 139 -8.47 -11.92 -27.37
C TYR A 139 -7.45 -12.08 -28.51
N GLN A 140 -6.28 -12.58 -28.09
CA GLN A 140 -5.50 -13.68 -28.68
C GLN A 140 -5.39 -13.77 -30.20
N SER A 141 -4.26 -13.31 -30.72
CA SER A 141 -3.62 -13.90 -31.92
C SER A 141 -2.15 -13.47 -32.00
N ALA A 142 -1.37 -13.84 -30.98
CA ALA A 142 0.10 -13.77 -31.02
C ALA A 142 0.78 -15.15 -31.07
N GLN A 143 -0.02 -16.24 -31.07
CA GLN A 143 0.51 -17.61 -30.99
C GLN A 143 0.88 -18.23 -32.35
N ASN A 144 0.36 -17.74 -33.49
CA ASN A 144 0.62 -18.35 -34.81
C ASN A 144 1.68 -17.66 -35.69
N TYR A 145 2.36 -16.60 -35.22
CA TYR A 145 3.46 -15.96 -35.97
C TYR A 145 4.82 -16.02 -35.27
N ARG A 146 4.94 -16.74 -34.14
CA ARG A 146 6.15 -16.68 -33.30
C ARG A 146 7.21 -17.74 -33.55
N LYS A 147 7.02 -18.69 -34.47
CA LYS A 147 7.93 -19.84 -34.55
C LYS A 147 9.12 -19.73 -35.51
N ASN A 148 9.11 -18.88 -36.54
CA ASN A 148 10.20 -18.89 -37.54
C ASN A 148 11.00 -17.58 -37.77
N ASP A 149 10.52 -16.37 -37.43
CA ASP A 149 11.22 -15.15 -37.88
C ASP A 149 11.96 -14.35 -36.78
N TYR A 150 11.66 -14.55 -35.49
CA TYR A 150 12.19 -13.67 -34.43
C TYR A 150 13.65 -13.95 -34.04
N TYR A 151 14.12 -15.20 -34.19
CA TYR A 151 15.52 -15.55 -33.94
C TYR A 151 16.45 -15.30 -35.13
N SER A 152 15.90 -15.15 -36.35
CA SER A 152 16.69 -14.93 -37.55
C SER A 152 16.99 -13.44 -37.78
N ASN A 153 15.99 -12.55 -37.65
CA ASN A 153 16.15 -11.14 -38.02
C ASN A 153 17.01 -10.30 -37.05
N SER A 154 17.03 -10.59 -35.74
CA SER A 154 17.78 -9.76 -34.77
C SER A 154 19.30 -9.98 -34.82
N LYS A 155 19.75 -11.20 -35.13
CA LYS A 155 21.17 -11.52 -35.31
C LYS A 155 21.68 -10.97 -36.64
N GLU A 156 20.84 -11.03 -37.68
CA GLU A 156 21.18 -10.53 -39.00
C GLU A 156 21.22 -8.99 -39.04
N GLU A 157 20.28 -8.29 -38.40
CA GLU A 157 20.34 -6.83 -38.24
C GLU A 157 21.54 -6.38 -37.40
N LEU A 158 21.85 -7.09 -36.31
CA LEU A 158 23.02 -6.77 -35.48
C LEU A 158 24.33 -7.04 -36.22
N GLN A 159 24.37 -8.07 -37.06
CA GLN A 159 25.51 -8.36 -37.92
C GLN A 159 25.65 -7.31 -39.02
N LYS A 160 24.55 -6.92 -39.70
CA LYS A 160 24.52 -5.80 -40.67
C LYS A 160 25.02 -4.49 -40.05
N LEU A 161 24.60 -4.20 -38.81
CA LEU A 161 25.09 -3.03 -38.07
C LEU A 161 26.60 -3.16 -37.75
N ARG A 162 27.07 -4.33 -37.32
CA ARG A 162 28.51 -4.57 -37.05
C ARG A 162 29.36 -4.44 -38.31
N ASP A 163 28.88 -4.93 -39.44
CA ASP A 163 29.56 -4.82 -40.72
C ASP A 163 29.59 -3.37 -41.20
N ALA A 164 28.50 -2.62 -41.04
CA ALA A 164 28.43 -1.19 -41.34
C ALA A 164 29.34 -0.35 -40.42
N ILE A 165 29.44 -0.71 -39.14
CA ILE A 165 30.37 -0.08 -38.18
C ILE A 165 31.83 -0.37 -38.58
N ALA A 166 32.13 -1.61 -38.96
CA ALA A 166 33.47 -1.99 -39.42
C ALA A 166 33.87 -1.23 -40.69
N TYR A 167 32.94 -0.99 -41.61
CA TYR A 167 33.17 -0.23 -42.83
C TYR A 167 33.46 1.26 -42.59
N ARG A 168 32.91 1.86 -41.52
CA ARG A 168 33.13 3.27 -41.15
C ARG A 168 33.98 3.43 -39.89
N ALA A 169 34.80 2.42 -39.58
CA ALA A 169 35.51 2.34 -38.30
C ALA A 169 36.48 3.50 -38.07
N ASP A 170 37.08 4.03 -39.12
CA ASP A 170 37.95 5.20 -39.10
C ASP A 170 37.20 6.49 -38.71
N THR A 171 36.06 6.72 -39.35
CA THR A 171 35.22 7.91 -39.17
C THR A 171 34.63 7.93 -37.77
N ILE A 172 34.10 6.78 -37.33
CA ILE A 172 33.52 6.61 -35.99
C ILE A 172 34.62 6.81 -34.92
N ALA A 173 35.82 6.27 -35.13
CA ALA A 173 36.92 6.43 -34.18
C ALA A 173 37.43 7.89 -34.10
N CYS A 174 37.54 8.60 -35.23
CA CYS A 174 37.91 10.02 -35.26
C CYS A 174 36.86 10.90 -34.56
N GLU A 175 35.56 10.63 -34.75
CA GLU A 175 34.50 11.41 -34.11
C GLU A 175 34.39 11.14 -32.60
N LEU A 176 34.80 9.94 -32.17
CA LEU A 176 34.78 9.55 -30.77
C LEU A 176 36.03 9.99 -29.99
N LEU A 177 37.21 9.88 -30.60
CA LEU A 177 38.51 10.07 -29.95
C LEU A 177 39.27 11.33 -30.40
N GLY A 178 38.73 12.07 -31.38
CA GLY A 178 39.36 13.25 -31.97
C GLY A 178 40.42 12.92 -33.02
N ASP A 179 41.38 13.83 -33.23
CA ASP A 179 42.41 13.66 -34.25
C ASP A 179 43.38 12.50 -33.93
N PRO A 180 43.68 11.62 -34.90
CA PRO A 180 44.61 10.53 -34.69
C PRO A 180 46.05 11.04 -34.59
N ASN A 181 46.86 10.31 -33.82
CA ASN A 181 48.30 10.49 -33.76
C ASN A 181 48.94 9.95 -35.04
N LYS A 182 49.09 10.82 -36.04
CA LYS A 182 49.60 10.47 -37.37
C LYS A 182 50.99 9.81 -37.33
N ARG A 183 51.85 10.18 -36.37
CA ARG A 183 53.21 9.63 -36.23
C ARG A 183 53.22 8.16 -35.80
N LEU A 184 52.25 7.75 -34.98
CA LEU A 184 52.18 6.39 -34.42
C LEU A 184 51.15 5.50 -35.09
N SER A 185 50.34 6.08 -35.98
CA SER A 185 49.33 5.35 -36.76
C SER A 185 50.01 4.62 -37.93
N ARG A 186 49.54 3.39 -38.20
CA ARG A 186 49.92 2.61 -39.38
C ARG A 186 48.68 2.30 -40.20
N TYR A 187 48.87 1.97 -41.48
CA TYR A 187 47.78 1.58 -42.37
C TYR A 187 46.90 0.49 -41.72
N GLY A 188 45.58 0.75 -41.65
CA GLY A 188 44.59 -0.13 -41.00
C GLY A 188 44.62 -0.21 -39.46
N LYS A 189 45.58 0.44 -38.78
CA LYS A 189 45.73 0.46 -37.31
C LYS A 189 46.09 1.87 -36.83
N ILE A 190 45.06 2.65 -36.56
CA ILE A 190 45.18 4.07 -36.22
C ILE A 190 45.29 4.22 -34.70
N ARG A 191 46.08 5.19 -34.22
CA ARG A 191 46.36 5.40 -32.79
C ARG A 191 45.95 6.80 -32.33
N TRP A 192 45.42 6.92 -31.12
CA TRP A 192 44.90 8.16 -30.54
C TRP A 192 45.56 8.54 -29.21
N GLY A 193 45.59 9.85 -28.94
CA GLY A 193 46.27 10.48 -27.81
C GLY A 193 47.75 10.79 -28.08
N ASN A 194 48.34 11.67 -27.26
CA ASN A 194 49.73 12.16 -27.43
C ASN A 194 50.78 11.04 -27.49
N THR A 195 50.53 9.92 -26.80
CA THR A 195 51.38 8.73 -26.76
C THR A 195 50.86 7.57 -27.62
N GLY A 196 49.72 7.72 -28.30
CA GLY A 196 49.10 6.65 -29.09
C GLY A 196 48.53 5.50 -28.25
N LYS A 197 48.03 5.80 -27.05
CA LYS A 197 47.59 4.81 -26.05
C LYS A 197 46.38 3.97 -26.49
N ILE A 198 45.49 4.51 -27.32
CA ILE A 198 44.34 3.77 -27.85
C ILE A 198 44.62 3.47 -29.31
N GLN A 199 44.45 2.22 -29.73
CA GLN A 199 44.53 1.81 -31.13
C GLN A 199 43.19 1.27 -31.60
N VAL A 200 42.68 1.78 -32.71
CA VAL A 200 41.53 1.21 -33.41
C VAL A 200 42.01 0.58 -34.71
N THR A 201 41.61 -0.65 -34.94
CA THR A 201 41.82 -1.33 -36.22
C THR A 201 40.69 -0.89 -37.16
N THR A 202 41.05 -0.25 -38.27
CA THR A 202 40.09 0.32 -39.23
C THR A 202 39.93 -0.55 -40.48
N GLU A 203 40.79 -1.55 -40.67
CA GLU A 203 40.76 -2.43 -41.84
C GLU A 203 41.00 -3.90 -41.51
N GLY A 204 40.54 -4.80 -42.39
CA GLY A 204 40.71 -6.24 -42.28
C GLY A 204 39.75 -6.90 -41.28
N LYS A 205 39.97 -8.18 -40.96
CA LYS A 205 39.06 -9.01 -40.14
C LYS A 205 38.80 -8.52 -38.71
N TYR A 206 39.56 -7.52 -38.25
CA TYR A 206 39.40 -6.89 -36.94
C TYR A 206 38.98 -5.42 -37.05
N ALA A 207 38.51 -4.97 -38.21
CA ALA A 207 37.96 -3.64 -38.39
C ALA A 207 36.86 -3.36 -37.36
N GLY A 208 36.92 -2.19 -36.72
CA GLY A 208 36.03 -1.82 -35.63
C GLY A 208 36.39 -2.42 -34.27
N LYS A 209 37.56 -3.04 -34.11
CA LYS A 209 38.10 -3.44 -32.79
C LYS A 209 39.11 -2.42 -32.27
N TRP A 210 39.11 -2.22 -30.95
CA TRP A 210 40.02 -1.30 -30.28
C TRP A 210 40.78 -1.97 -29.14
N TYR A 211 41.91 -1.36 -28.79
CA TYR A 211 42.79 -1.78 -27.70
C TYR A 211 43.41 -0.57 -27.00
N ASP A 212 43.46 -0.57 -25.67
CA ASP A 212 44.16 0.41 -24.85
C ASP A 212 45.47 -0.15 -24.30
N PHE A 213 46.60 0.41 -24.71
CA PHE A 213 47.92 0.01 -24.23
C PHE A 213 48.22 0.47 -22.79
N SER A 214 47.42 1.37 -22.23
CA SER A 214 47.59 1.83 -20.85
C SER A 214 46.85 0.97 -19.83
N THR A 215 45.66 0.46 -20.18
CA THR A 215 44.82 -0.34 -19.28
C THR A 215 44.75 -1.82 -19.66
N GLY A 216 45.15 -2.18 -20.88
CA GLY A 216 45.00 -3.54 -21.43
C GLY A 216 43.59 -3.89 -21.90
N GLU A 217 42.64 -2.96 -21.79
CA GLU A 217 41.25 -3.13 -22.21
C GLU A 217 41.12 -3.24 -23.74
N LYS A 218 40.13 -4.01 -24.18
CA LYS A 218 39.87 -4.25 -25.60
C LYS A 218 38.39 -4.51 -25.85
N GLY A 219 37.93 -4.22 -27.06
CA GLY A 219 36.54 -4.45 -27.44
C GLY A 219 36.23 -4.07 -28.87
N ASP A 220 34.95 -3.85 -29.17
CA ASP A 220 34.50 -3.28 -30.44
C ASP A 220 34.14 -1.81 -30.30
N LEU A 221 33.91 -1.12 -31.42
CA LEU A 221 33.54 0.29 -31.43
C LEU A 221 32.23 0.56 -30.65
N LEU A 222 31.36 -0.43 -30.50
CA LEU A 222 30.17 -0.31 -29.65
C LEU A 222 30.58 -0.23 -28.18
N SER A 223 31.45 -1.11 -27.71
CA SER A 223 31.99 -1.03 -26.34
C SER A 223 32.86 0.22 -26.11
N LEU A 224 33.55 0.73 -27.14
CA LEU A 224 34.30 1.98 -27.07
C LEU A 224 33.37 3.19 -26.90
N VAL A 225 32.24 3.24 -27.63
CA VAL A 225 31.22 4.30 -27.46
C VAL A 225 30.66 4.28 -26.04
N GLN A 226 30.34 3.09 -25.51
CA GLN A 226 29.90 2.96 -24.12
C GLN A 226 30.94 3.51 -23.14
N ARG A 227 32.24 3.21 -23.35
CA ARG A 227 33.33 3.69 -22.49
C ARG A 227 33.52 5.21 -22.55
N GLU A 228 33.67 5.76 -23.74
CA GLU A 228 34.05 7.17 -23.93
C GLU A 228 32.86 8.13 -23.73
N ARG A 229 31.62 7.69 -24.03
CA ARG A 229 30.41 8.51 -23.87
C ARG A 229 29.63 8.22 -22.58
N GLY A 230 29.85 7.06 -21.95
CA GLY A 230 29.05 6.61 -20.80
C GLY A 230 27.66 6.11 -21.20
N TYR A 231 27.49 5.62 -22.42
CA TYR A 231 26.19 5.17 -22.94
C TYR A 231 25.83 3.75 -22.51
N SER A 232 24.54 3.52 -22.28
CA SER A 232 23.97 2.17 -22.21
C SER A 232 24.09 1.47 -23.57
N PHE A 233 23.93 0.14 -23.59
CA PHE A 233 24.05 -0.62 -24.83
C PHE A 233 23.04 -0.19 -25.90
N PHE A 234 21.82 0.19 -25.49
CA PHE A 234 20.80 0.68 -26.41
C PHE A 234 21.20 2.05 -26.99
N GLU A 235 21.62 2.98 -26.15
CA GLU A 235 22.07 4.31 -26.58
C GLU A 235 23.30 4.22 -27.49
N ALA A 236 24.26 3.33 -27.20
CA ALA A 236 25.41 3.09 -28.06
C ALA A 236 25.01 2.47 -29.41
N LYS A 237 24.01 1.57 -29.41
CA LYS A 237 23.46 0.97 -30.63
C LYS A 237 22.76 2.03 -31.50
N GLU A 238 21.92 2.87 -30.92
CA GLU A 238 21.22 3.95 -31.64
C GLU A 238 22.18 5.05 -32.11
N TYR A 239 23.17 5.42 -31.29
CA TYR A 239 24.23 6.35 -31.68
C TYR A 239 25.01 5.82 -32.89
N LEU A 240 25.43 4.55 -32.88
CA LEU A 240 26.15 3.98 -34.01
C LEU A 240 25.27 3.79 -35.24
N LYS A 241 23.99 3.45 -35.08
CA LYS A 241 23.03 3.47 -36.20
C LYS A 241 22.93 4.85 -36.85
N SER A 242 23.02 5.93 -36.07
CA SER A 242 23.03 7.30 -36.61
C SER A 242 24.31 7.59 -37.39
N MET A 243 25.44 7.09 -36.90
CA MET A 243 26.73 7.25 -37.56
C MET A 243 26.85 6.44 -38.83
N VAL A 244 26.26 5.23 -38.91
CA VAL A 244 26.34 4.39 -40.11
C VAL A 244 25.19 4.62 -41.10
N GLY A 245 24.32 5.61 -40.85
CA GLY A 245 23.21 5.95 -41.75
C GLY A 245 22.03 4.98 -41.71
N MET A 246 21.91 4.19 -40.63
CA MET A 246 20.83 3.23 -40.38
C MET A 246 19.75 3.78 -39.42
N SER A 247 19.56 5.10 -39.37
CA SER A 247 18.60 5.74 -38.45
C SER A 247 17.34 6.25 -39.12
N ASN A 248 16.22 5.99 -38.47
CA ASN A 248 14.97 6.72 -38.66
C ASN A 248 14.87 7.75 -37.52
N ILE A 249 14.89 9.04 -37.87
CA ILE A 249 14.52 10.23 -37.06
C ILE A 249 15.68 11.04 -36.42
N SER A 250 15.65 12.30 -36.85
CA SER A 250 16.06 13.63 -36.34
C SER A 250 16.70 13.78 -34.95
N GLN A 251 17.81 14.51 -34.93
CA GLN A 251 18.56 14.98 -33.77
C GLN A 251 17.79 15.93 -32.83
N ARG A 252 17.90 15.71 -31.51
CA ARG A 252 18.51 16.60 -30.48
C ARG A 252 17.88 16.33 -29.11
N TYR A 253 18.64 15.70 -28.21
CA TYR A 253 18.40 15.82 -26.77
C TYR A 253 19.68 16.30 -26.08
N GLN A 254 19.54 17.40 -25.34
CA GLN A 254 20.58 17.96 -24.50
C GLN A 254 20.85 17.05 -23.28
N ARG A 255 22.10 17.05 -22.84
CA ARG A 255 22.64 16.31 -21.68
C ARG A 255 21.87 16.57 -20.39
N PRO A 256 21.56 15.52 -19.60
CA PRO A 256 21.59 15.57 -18.15
C PRO A 256 23.00 15.20 -17.61
N PRO A 257 23.34 15.56 -16.36
CA PRO A 257 24.67 15.35 -15.78
C PRO A 257 24.93 13.87 -15.48
N LYS A 258 26.21 13.47 -15.61
CA LYS A 258 26.71 12.14 -15.27
C LYS A 258 26.60 11.85 -13.78
N THR A 259 26.09 10.67 -13.43
CA THR A 259 26.43 9.99 -12.17
C THR A 259 26.73 8.52 -12.44
N ASP A 260 27.75 8.04 -11.74
CA ASP A 260 28.37 6.72 -11.79
C ASP A 260 27.36 5.58 -11.51
N ASP A 261 27.13 4.71 -12.51
CA ASP A 261 26.05 3.70 -12.54
C ASP A 261 26.32 2.42 -11.76
N SER A 262 27.33 2.40 -10.88
CA SER A 262 27.67 1.22 -10.08
C SER A 262 26.85 1.09 -8.78
N GLN A 263 25.90 2.00 -8.48
CA GLN A 263 25.06 1.93 -7.26
C GLN A 263 23.54 2.12 -7.47
N GLN A 264 23.03 2.19 -8.71
CA GLN A 264 21.69 2.74 -8.99
C GLN A 264 20.49 1.76 -9.04
N TYR A 265 20.56 0.51 -8.58
CA TYR A 265 19.33 -0.30 -8.42
C TYR A 265 18.51 0.05 -7.15
N THR A 266 19.06 0.88 -6.26
CA THR A 266 18.46 1.17 -4.95
C THR A 266 17.59 2.43 -4.92
N GLN A 267 17.66 3.33 -5.92
CA GLN A 267 16.97 4.63 -5.89
C GLN A 267 15.88 4.86 -6.95
N GLN A 268 15.37 3.82 -7.61
CA GLN A 268 14.13 4.01 -8.40
C GLN A 268 12.93 4.23 -7.46
N PRO A 269 12.04 5.21 -7.75
CA PRO A 269 10.79 5.39 -7.01
C PRO A 269 9.99 4.10 -6.96
N GLU A 270 9.32 3.85 -5.84
CA GLU A 270 8.57 2.61 -5.62
C GLU A 270 7.44 2.42 -6.66
N SER A 271 6.85 3.53 -7.12
CA SER A 271 5.85 3.55 -8.20
C SER A 271 6.37 2.97 -9.52
N VAL A 272 7.61 3.30 -9.90
CA VAL A 272 8.26 2.79 -11.13
C VAL A 272 8.54 1.30 -11.00
N LYS A 273 9.00 0.86 -9.83
CA LYS A 273 9.24 -0.57 -9.55
C LYS A 273 7.96 -1.39 -9.64
N ILE A 274 6.85 -0.87 -9.11
CA ILE A 274 5.52 -1.50 -9.19
C ILE A 274 5.02 -1.54 -10.65
N ALA A 275 5.13 -0.43 -11.38
CA ALA A 275 4.73 -0.37 -12.79
C ALA A 275 5.49 -1.38 -13.68
N ASN A 276 6.79 -1.55 -13.44
CA ASN A 276 7.59 -2.54 -14.15
C ASN A 276 7.14 -3.99 -13.88
N VAL A 277 6.75 -4.29 -12.63
CA VAL A 277 6.20 -5.61 -12.29
C VAL A 277 4.83 -5.82 -12.91
N GLN A 278 3.98 -4.79 -12.94
CA GLN A 278 2.68 -4.85 -13.60
C GLN A 278 2.83 -5.11 -15.11
N ASN A 279 3.74 -4.40 -15.78
CA ASN A 279 4.04 -4.63 -17.19
C ASN A 279 4.56 -6.05 -17.45
N LEU A 280 5.42 -6.56 -16.56
CA LEU A 280 5.88 -7.94 -16.63
C LEU A 280 4.71 -8.91 -16.51
N TYR A 281 3.83 -8.73 -15.51
CA TYR A 281 2.66 -9.58 -15.32
C TYR A 281 1.78 -9.68 -16.56
N GLU A 282 1.51 -8.57 -17.24
CA GLU A 282 0.68 -8.52 -18.45
C GLU A 282 1.32 -9.26 -19.64
N ARG A 283 2.66 -9.26 -19.71
CA ARG A 283 3.43 -9.91 -20.78
C ARG A 283 3.74 -11.38 -20.51
N SER A 284 3.63 -11.82 -19.27
CA SER A 284 3.92 -13.20 -18.86
C SER A 284 2.81 -14.18 -19.29
N SER A 285 3.24 -15.35 -19.75
CA SER A 285 2.38 -16.43 -20.23
C SER A 285 1.78 -17.21 -19.06
N ARG A 286 0.47 -17.46 -19.08
CA ARG A 286 -0.19 -18.31 -18.06
C ARG A 286 0.31 -19.75 -18.18
N ILE A 287 0.52 -20.41 -17.05
CA ILE A 287 0.97 -21.82 -17.02
C ILE A 287 -0.19 -22.82 -16.79
N HIS A 288 -1.42 -22.32 -16.62
CA HIS A 288 -2.63 -23.09 -16.31
C HIS A 288 -3.86 -22.57 -17.08
N GLY A 289 -4.95 -23.36 -17.09
CA GLY A 289 -6.19 -23.11 -17.84
C GLY A 289 -6.48 -24.15 -18.94
N TYR A 290 -7.77 -24.34 -19.24
CA TYR A 290 -8.27 -25.07 -20.42
C TYR A 290 -8.32 -24.08 -21.59
N GLU A 291 -7.19 -23.78 -22.20
CA GLU A 291 -7.25 -23.12 -23.52
C GLU A 291 -7.29 -24.17 -24.62
N ILE A 292 -8.24 -23.91 -25.52
CA ILE A 292 -8.52 -24.58 -26.80
C ILE A 292 -7.39 -24.31 -27.82
N ASP A 293 -6.36 -23.56 -27.43
CA ASP A 293 -5.21 -23.20 -28.27
C ASP A 293 -4.18 -24.33 -28.34
N THR A 294 -3.94 -24.75 -29.58
CA THR A 294 -2.91 -25.69 -30.01
C THR A 294 -1.51 -25.23 -29.62
N SER A 295 -0.84 -26.03 -28.78
CA SER A 295 0.58 -25.98 -28.36
C SER A 295 0.99 -24.89 -27.34
N PRO A 296 1.44 -25.28 -26.12
CA PRO A 296 1.99 -24.33 -25.15
C PRO A 296 3.26 -23.65 -25.68
N SER A 297 3.44 -22.36 -25.35
CA SER A 297 4.64 -21.60 -25.69
C SER A 297 5.90 -22.21 -25.07
N ALA A 298 7.06 -22.07 -25.71
CA ALA A 298 8.32 -22.70 -25.28
C ALA A 298 8.70 -22.37 -23.83
N GLU A 299 8.46 -21.14 -23.37
CA GLU A 299 8.69 -20.74 -21.98
C GLU A 299 7.76 -21.45 -20.98
N VAL A 300 6.52 -21.76 -21.39
CA VAL A 300 5.54 -22.48 -20.56
C VAL A 300 5.93 -23.95 -20.47
N GLU A 301 6.41 -24.56 -21.55
CA GLU A 301 6.93 -25.93 -21.54
C GLU A 301 8.14 -26.07 -20.61
N ILE A 302 9.10 -25.14 -20.67
CA ILE A 302 10.27 -25.13 -19.79
C ILE A 302 9.86 -24.97 -18.32
N VAL A 303 8.91 -24.07 -18.02
CA VAL A 303 8.42 -23.89 -16.64
C VAL A 303 7.66 -25.12 -16.15
N LYS A 304 6.84 -25.76 -17.00
CA LYS A 304 6.17 -27.02 -16.65
C LYS A 304 7.18 -28.12 -16.35
N LYS A 305 8.17 -28.30 -17.22
CA LYS A 305 9.26 -29.24 -17.01
C LYS A 305 10.04 -28.95 -15.73
N TYR A 306 10.24 -27.68 -15.40
CA TYR A 306 10.83 -27.29 -14.13
C TYR A 306 9.99 -27.70 -12.92
N LEU A 307 8.69 -27.45 -12.94
CA LEU A 307 7.81 -27.88 -11.86
C LEU A 307 7.77 -29.41 -11.75
N GLU A 308 7.72 -30.12 -12.87
CA GLU A 308 7.81 -31.60 -12.93
C GLU A 308 9.13 -32.12 -12.36
N ASN A 309 10.27 -31.52 -12.72
CA ASN A 309 11.59 -31.85 -12.14
C ASN A 309 11.64 -31.60 -10.63
N ARG A 310 10.80 -30.70 -10.11
CA ARG A 310 10.64 -30.43 -8.66
C ARG A 310 9.58 -31.31 -7.98
N GLY A 311 9.03 -32.30 -8.69
CA GLY A 311 7.95 -33.17 -8.20
C GLY A 311 6.61 -32.45 -8.04
N ILE A 312 6.48 -31.23 -8.57
CA ILE A 312 5.28 -30.41 -8.48
C ILE A 312 4.39 -30.70 -9.69
N THR A 313 3.30 -31.41 -9.45
CA THR A 313 2.26 -31.72 -10.42
C THR A 313 1.09 -30.75 -10.27
N PHE A 314 0.62 -30.24 -11.40
CA PHE A 314 -0.31 -29.12 -11.43
C PHE A 314 -1.71 -29.56 -11.89
N ASP A 315 -2.73 -29.46 -11.03
CA ASP A 315 -4.13 -29.50 -11.51
C ASP A 315 -4.45 -28.16 -12.17
N LYS A 316 -4.46 -28.16 -13.51
CA LYS A 316 -4.71 -27.01 -14.39
C LYS A 316 -5.94 -26.17 -14.02
N SER A 317 -6.88 -26.72 -13.25
CA SER A 317 -8.09 -26.03 -12.82
C SER A 317 -7.94 -25.20 -11.53
N THR A 318 -6.90 -25.41 -10.72
CA THR A 318 -6.79 -24.85 -9.36
C THR A 318 -5.64 -23.86 -9.15
N ALA A 319 -4.94 -23.43 -10.20
CA ALA A 319 -3.82 -22.50 -10.04
C ALA A 319 -4.32 -21.07 -9.84
N SER A 320 -3.77 -20.42 -8.82
CA SER A 320 -2.59 -19.59 -9.09
C SER A 320 -2.60 -18.74 -10.38
N SER A 321 -3.56 -17.85 -10.67
CA SER A 321 -3.45 -16.88 -11.79
C SER A 321 -2.19 -16.02 -11.74
N ASP A 322 -1.56 -15.96 -10.57
CA ASP A 322 -0.34 -15.21 -10.30
C ASP A 322 0.94 -16.04 -10.47
N LEU A 323 0.82 -17.29 -10.94
CA LEU A 323 1.93 -18.11 -11.38
C LEU A 323 2.00 -18.10 -12.91
N LYS A 324 3.14 -17.67 -13.45
CA LYS A 324 3.31 -17.48 -14.90
C LYS A 324 4.72 -17.87 -15.36
N ALA A 325 4.86 -18.05 -16.66
CA ALA A 325 6.14 -18.17 -17.35
C ALA A 325 6.51 -16.83 -17.97
N SER A 326 7.77 -16.43 -17.80
CA SER A 326 8.30 -15.15 -18.29
C SER A 326 9.63 -15.32 -18.99
N ILE A 327 10.02 -14.35 -19.81
CA ILE A 327 11.38 -14.23 -20.33
C ILE A 327 12.01 -13.00 -19.68
N LEU A 328 13.11 -13.19 -18.97
CA LEU A 328 13.80 -12.14 -18.22
C LEU A 328 15.24 -11.98 -18.69
N PHE A 329 15.67 -10.73 -18.85
CA PHE A 329 17.04 -10.40 -19.19
C PHE A 329 17.94 -10.43 -17.95
N ASP A 330 19.02 -11.21 -18.02
CA ASP A 330 20.07 -11.19 -17.03
C ASP A 330 21.16 -10.19 -17.42
N THR A 331 21.45 -9.23 -16.54
CA THR A 331 22.43 -8.18 -16.82
C THR A 331 23.88 -8.66 -16.75
N GLN A 332 24.17 -9.74 -16.02
CA GLN A 332 25.53 -10.26 -15.84
C GLN A 332 25.95 -11.11 -17.03
N THR A 333 25.11 -12.06 -17.45
CA THR A 333 25.37 -12.91 -18.60
C THR A 333 24.98 -12.24 -19.91
N ARG A 334 24.14 -11.20 -19.86
CA ARG A 334 23.64 -10.44 -21.01
C ARG A 334 22.74 -11.27 -21.92
N GLU A 335 22.05 -12.26 -21.34
CA GLU A 335 21.17 -13.20 -22.03
C GLU A 335 19.73 -13.13 -21.49
N ASN A 336 18.79 -13.60 -22.30
CA ASN A 336 17.40 -13.79 -21.87
C ASN A 336 17.22 -15.24 -21.37
N TYR A 337 16.64 -15.40 -20.19
CA TYR A 337 16.28 -16.69 -19.63
C TYR A 337 14.78 -16.81 -19.49
N THR A 338 14.28 -18.01 -19.74
CA THR A 338 12.96 -18.40 -19.24
C THR A 338 12.98 -18.36 -17.72
N ALA A 339 11.89 -17.89 -17.11
CA ALA A 339 11.75 -17.84 -15.67
C ALA A 339 10.37 -18.30 -15.22
N PHE A 340 10.33 -19.09 -14.15
CA PHE A 340 9.13 -19.30 -13.37
C PHE A 340 8.91 -18.05 -12.50
N THR A 341 7.78 -17.36 -12.72
CA THR A 341 7.46 -16.10 -12.06
C THR A 341 6.20 -16.22 -11.21
N ALA A 342 6.32 -15.85 -9.94
CA ALA A 342 5.26 -15.86 -8.95
C ALA A 342 5.01 -14.44 -8.44
N PHE A 343 3.86 -13.89 -8.77
CA PHE A 343 3.52 -12.48 -8.50
C PHE A 343 2.87 -12.31 -7.13
N ALA A 344 3.32 -11.27 -6.42
CA ALA A 344 2.87 -10.94 -5.08
C ALA A 344 1.89 -9.75 -5.13
N ARG A 345 0.81 -9.87 -4.37
CA ARG A 345 -0.21 -8.82 -4.25
C ARG A 345 -0.24 -8.23 -2.84
N ASN A 346 -0.51 -6.93 -2.74
CA ASN A 346 -0.74 -6.27 -1.46
C ASN A 346 -2.17 -6.51 -0.94
N SER A 347 -2.51 -5.96 0.23
CA SER A 347 -3.84 -6.08 0.84
C SER A 347 -4.98 -5.45 0.02
N LYS A 348 -4.67 -4.55 -0.93
CA LYS A 348 -5.64 -3.98 -1.89
C LYS A 348 -5.84 -4.85 -3.13
N GLY A 349 -5.07 -5.94 -3.27
CA GLY A 349 -5.09 -6.82 -4.44
C GLY A 349 -4.23 -6.35 -5.61
N GLU A 350 -3.44 -5.28 -5.45
CA GLU A 350 -2.56 -4.74 -6.49
C GLU A 350 -1.29 -5.58 -6.60
N ILE A 351 -0.80 -5.81 -7.83
CA ILE A 351 0.46 -6.51 -8.06
C ILE A 351 1.60 -5.53 -7.84
N THR A 352 2.40 -5.80 -6.82
CA THR A 352 3.45 -4.89 -6.35
C THR A 352 4.84 -5.49 -6.48
N GLY A 353 4.95 -6.82 -6.49
CA GLY A 353 6.22 -7.53 -6.57
C GLY A 353 6.12 -8.87 -7.28
N VAL A 354 7.27 -9.46 -7.58
CA VAL A 354 7.36 -10.78 -8.22
C VAL A 354 8.62 -11.50 -7.76
N GLN A 355 8.52 -12.79 -7.51
CA GLN A 355 9.64 -13.70 -7.33
C GLN A 355 9.87 -14.46 -8.64
N ALA A 356 11.10 -14.47 -9.14
CA ALA A 356 11.46 -15.12 -10.39
C ALA A 356 12.58 -16.14 -10.17
N VAL A 357 12.39 -17.36 -10.67
CA VAL A 357 13.41 -18.40 -10.73
C VAL A 357 13.81 -18.56 -12.20
N TYR A 358 15.06 -18.24 -12.50
CA TYR A 358 15.64 -18.30 -13.85
C TYR A 358 15.96 -19.76 -14.18
N LEU A 359 15.61 -20.19 -15.38
CA LEU A 359 15.63 -21.59 -15.83
C LEU A 359 16.52 -21.76 -17.07
N ASN A 360 17.13 -22.92 -17.19
CA ASN A 360 17.78 -23.37 -18.42
C ASN A 360 16.78 -24.11 -19.33
N LEU A 361 17.19 -24.43 -20.56
CA LEU A 361 16.35 -25.17 -21.52
C LEU A 361 15.98 -26.59 -21.06
N ALA A 362 16.75 -27.17 -20.13
CA ALA A 362 16.47 -28.48 -19.57
C ALA A 362 15.33 -28.46 -18.53
N GLY A 363 14.86 -27.28 -18.10
CA GLY A 363 13.89 -27.15 -17.02
C GLY A 363 14.53 -27.18 -15.63
N ASP A 364 15.83 -26.90 -15.50
CA ASP A 364 16.48 -26.76 -14.20
C ASP A 364 16.81 -25.29 -13.92
N LYS A 365 17.19 -24.98 -12.67
CA LYS A 365 17.68 -23.63 -12.33
C LYS A 365 18.86 -23.26 -13.23
N ALA A 366 18.83 -22.06 -13.80
CA ALA A 366 19.90 -21.54 -14.63
C ALA A 366 21.21 -21.48 -13.84
N ASN A 367 22.32 -21.81 -14.51
CA ASN A 367 23.66 -21.74 -13.95
C ASN A 367 24.18 -20.29 -13.99
N ILE A 368 23.56 -19.43 -13.19
CA ILE A 368 23.90 -18.02 -13.02
C ILE A 368 24.11 -17.72 -11.53
N SER A 369 24.87 -16.66 -11.21
CA SER A 369 25.28 -16.33 -9.84
C SER A 369 24.11 -16.27 -8.84
N ILE A 370 22.98 -15.68 -9.26
CA ILE A 370 21.74 -15.58 -8.49
C ILE A 370 20.60 -16.00 -9.40
N ASN A 371 20.15 -17.25 -9.27
CA ASN A 371 19.08 -17.83 -10.08
C ASN A 371 17.66 -17.57 -9.54
N ARG A 372 17.50 -17.15 -8.29
CA ARG A 372 16.22 -16.72 -7.70
C ARG A 372 16.30 -15.26 -7.29
N ARG A 373 15.44 -14.42 -7.86
CA ARG A 373 15.42 -12.97 -7.63
C ARG A 373 14.02 -12.50 -7.27
N SER A 374 13.92 -11.34 -6.64
CA SER A 374 12.62 -10.68 -6.47
C SER A 374 12.71 -9.22 -6.92
N PHE A 375 11.67 -8.79 -7.63
CA PHE A 375 11.55 -7.45 -8.22
C PHE A 375 10.32 -6.75 -7.64
N GLY A 376 10.26 -5.42 -7.79
CA GLY A 376 9.16 -4.61 -7.26
C GLY A 376 9.24 -4.37 -5.74
N LYS A 377 8.06 -4.09 -5.16
CA LYS A 377 7.81 -3.98 -3.72
C LYS A 377 7.22 -5.29 -3.19
N ILE A 378 8.07 -6.14 -2.61
CA ILE A 378 7.64 -7.38 -1.95
C ILE A 378 7.09 -7.12 -0.54
N SER A 379 7.58 -6.08 0.15
CA SER A 379 7.21 -5.78 1.54
C SER A 379 5.69 -5.60 1.70
N GLY A 380 5.06 -6.43 2.52
CA GLY A 380 3.61 -6.41 2.76
C GLY A 380 2.78 -6.99 1.62
N SER A 381 3.41 -7.66 0.67
CA SER A 381 2.75 -8.30 -0.48
C SER A 381 3.09 -9.79 -0.52
N PHE A 382 2.10 -10.63 -0.84
CA PHE A 382 2.19 -12.09 -0.74
C PHE A 382 1.75 -12.75 -2.03
N ILE A 383 2.36 -13.88 -2.35
CA ILE A 383 2.00 -14.70 -3.51
C ILE A 383 0.90 -15.64 -3.04
N THR A 384 -0.31 -15.52 -3.58
CA THR A 384 -1.40 -16.45 -3.28
C THR A 384 -1.26 -17.70 -4.13
N ILE A 385 -1.20 -18.87 -3.51
CA ILE A 385 -1.14 -20.16 -4.19
C ILE A 385 -2.50 -20.84 -4.20
N ALA A 386 -3.16 -20.92 -3.03
CA ALA A 386 -4.50 -21.45 -2.88
C ALA A 386 -5.33 -20.56 -1.95
N LYS A 387 -6.58 -20.31 -2.32
CA LYS A 387 -7.55 -19.67 -1.42
C LYS A 387 -8.38 -20.74 -0.74
N ARG A 388 -8.75 -20.51 0.52
CA ARG A 388 -9.64 -21.43 1.26
C ARG A 388 -11.03 -21.48 0.61
N ASN A 389 -11.63 -22.66 0.55
CA ASN A 389 -13.06 -22.80 0.28
C ASN A 389 -13.88 -22.57 1.55
N ALA A 390 -15.20 -22.38 1.41
CA ALA A 390 -16.10 -22.15 2.55
C ALA A 390 -16.08 -23.30 3.58
N ASN A 391 -15.86 -24.54 3.10
CA ASN A 391 -15.86 -25.75 3.93
C ASN A 391 -14.47 -26.15 4.45
N ASP A 392 -13.42 -25.44 4.03
CA ASP A 392 -12.05 -25.72 4.48
C ASP A 392 -11.79 -25.11 5.87
N PRO A 393 -10.84 -25.67 6.65
CA PRO A 393 -10.44 -25.08 7.92
C PRO A 393 -9.99 -23.63 7.72
N ASN A 394 -10.43 -22.74 8.61
CA ASN A 394 -10.07 -21.32 8.60
C ASN A 394 -8.63 -21.13 9.11
N ILE A 395 -7.66 -21.53 8.28
CA ILE A 395 -6.24 -21.48 8.56
C ILE A 395 -5.49 -20.86 7.38
N THR A 396 -4.51 -20.03 7.68
CA THR A 396 -3.57 -19.47 6.71
C THR A 396 -2.23 -20.18 6.86
N ILE A 397 -1.64 -20.62 5.76
CA ILE A 397 -0.35 -21.28 5.73
C ILE A 397 0.59 -20.40 4.91
N ILE A 398 1.67 -19.93 5.53
CA ILE A 398 2.65 -19.04 4.92
C ILE A 398 3.96 -19.78 4.74
N ALA A 399 4.36 -19.98 3.49
CA ALA A 399 5.68 -20.51 3.16
C ALA A 399 6.67 -19.37 2.82
N GLU A 400 7.97 -19.68 2.84
CA GLU A 400 8.98 -18.74 2.36
C GLU A 400 8.94 -18.56 0.82
N GLY A 401 8.93 -19.66 0.08
CA GLY A 401 8.97 -19.69 -1.39
C GLY A 401 7.69 -20.22 -2.04
N ALA A 402 7.50 -19.89 -3.31
CA ALA A 402 6.37 -20.37 -4.10
C ALA A 402 6.42 -21.89 -4.31
N GLU A 403 7.60 -22.50 -4.49
CA GLU A 403 7.73 -23.95 -4.65
C GLU A 403 7.30 -24.71 -3.40
N THR A 404 7.71 -24.25 -2.21
CA THR A 404 7.30 -24.81 -0.91
C THR A 404 5.78 -24.74 -0.73
N ALA A 405 5.18 -23.58 -1.04
CA ALA A 405 3.73 -23.40 -0.97
C ALA A 405 2.97 -24.28 -1.99
N LEU A 406 3.51 -24.48 -3.19
CA LEU A 406 2.96 -25.41 -4.18
C LEU A 406 3.01 -26.87 -3.70
N SER A 407 4.11 -27.28 -3.04
CA SER A 407 4.20 -28.63 -2.46
C SER A 407 3.17 -28.87 -1.36
N LEU A 408 2.87 -27.85 -0.54
CA LEU A 408 1.79 -27.90 0.45
C LEU A 408 0.42 -28.04 -0.21
N GLN A 409 0.14 -27.24 -1.25
CA GLN A 409 -1.13 -27.30 -2.00
C GLN A 409 -1.34 -28.68 -2.64
N GLN A 410 -0.33 -29.19 -3.34
CA GLN A 410 -0.41 -30.48 -4.03
C GLN A 410 -0.65 -31.63 -3.04
N SER A 411 -0.08 -31.55 -1.84
CA SER A 411 -0.27 -32.57 -0.80
C SER A 411 -1.70 -32.64 -0.26
N GLY A 412 -2.62 -31.81 -0.78
CA GLY A 412 -4.03 -31.82 -0.41
C GLY A 412 -4.34 -30.99 0.84
N ILE A 413 -3.34 -30.28 1.38
CA ILE A 413 -3.52 -29.43 2.56
C ILE A 413 -4.56 -28.35 2.27
N LYS A 414 -5.57 -28.27 3.14
CA LYS A 414 -6.69 -27.33 3.02
C LYS A 414 -6.44 -26.07 3.84
N GLY A 415 -6.71 -24.92 3.24
CA GLY A 415 -6.52 -23.61 3.87
C GLY A 415 -6.17 -22.53 2.85
N ASN A 416 -5.88 -21.33 3.37
CA ASN A 416 -5.34 -20.24 2.57
C ASN A 416 -3.82 -20.38 2.51
N ILE A 417 -3.27 -20.81 1.36
CA ILE A 417 -1.84 -21.07 1.20
C ILE A 417 -1.21 -19.91 0.43
N ILE A 418 -0.23 -19.26 1.06
CA ILE A 418 0.48 -18.12 0.49
C ILE A 418 2.00 -18.29 0.65
N ALA A 419 2.77 -17.60 -0.18
CA ALA A 419 4.22 -17.49 -0.05
C ALA A 419 4.64 -16.04 0.19
N SER A 420 5.61 -15.86 1.09
CA SER A 420 6.15 -14.56 1.48
C SER A 420 7.23 -14.04 0.52
N ALA A 421 7.72 -14.87 -0.40
CA ALA A 421 8.82 -14.67 -1.33
C ALA A 421 10.21 -14.46 -0.68
N ARG A 422 10.27 -14.01 0.57
CA ARG A 422 11.48 -13.84 1.39
C ARG A 422 11.11 -13.95 2.87
N ILE A 423 11.98 -14.57 3.66
CA ILE A 423 11.78 -14.73 5.10
C ILE A 423 11.53 -13.41 5.86
N SER A 424 12.18 -12.32 5.44
CA SER A 424 12.02 -11.00 6.06
C SER A 424 10.65 -10.36 5.82
N ASN A 425 9.89 -10.85 4.85
CA ASN A 425 8.55 -10.38 4.53
C ASN A 425 7.47 -11.04 5.38
N LEU A 426 7.74 -12.19 6.02
CA LEU A 426 6.79 -12.91 6.88
C LEU A 426 6.15 -11.97 7.93
N ARG A 427 6.97 -11.15 8.61
CA ARG A 427 6.52 -10.20 9.64
C ARG A 427 5.58 -9.11 9.12
N ASN A 428 5.57 -8.86 7.81
CA ASN A 428 4.76 -7.83 7.18
C ASN A 428 3.35 -8.31 6.82
N TYR A 429 3.02 -9.58 7.07
CA TYR A 429 1.65 -10.05 6.97
C TYR A 429 0.79 -9.29 7.98
N SER A 430 -0.44 -8.95 7.57
CA SER A 430 -1.41 -8.22 8.40
C SER A 430 -2.57 -9.16 8.72
N PRO A 431 -2.45 -9.94 9.80
CA PRO A 431 -3.50 -10.89 10.18
C PRO A 431 -4.73 -10.18 10.74
N PHE A 432 -5.88 -10.84 10.67
CA PHE A 432 -7.03 -10.46 11.50
C PHE A 432 -6.91 -11.07 12.89
N SER A 433 -7.57 -10.47 13.88
CA SER A 433 -7.54 -10.96 15.26
C SER A 433 -8.07 -12.40 15.34
N GLY A 434 -7.30 -13.29 15.97
CA GLY A 434 -7.57 -14.73 16.05
C GLY A 434 -7.26 -15.53 14.79
N GLU A 435 -6.64 -14.94 13.75
CA GLU A 435 -6.24 -15.68 12.56
C GLU A 435 -5.21 -16.75 12.90
N LYS A 436 -5.48 -18.00 12.48
CA LYS A 436 -4.59 -19.13 12.70
C LYS A 436 -3.59 -19.21 11.56
N ILE A 437 -2.31 -19.14 11.90
CA ILE A 437 -1.23 -19.10 10.92
C ILE A 437 -0.25 -20.23 11.15
N ILE A 438 -0.06 -21.08 10.16
CA ILE A 438 1.07 -22.01 10.10
C ILE A 438 2.16 -21.38 9.25
N ILE A 439 3.35 -21.19 9.83
CA ILE A 439 4.54 -20.78 9.11
C ILE A 439 5.31 -22.04 8.71
N ALA A 440 5.22 -22.40 7.44
CA ALA A 440 5.96 -23.52 6.86
C ALA A 440 7.38 -23.04 6.53
N ALA A 441 8.29 -23.23 7.48
CA ALA A 441 9.66 -22.75 7.42
C ALA A 441 10.64 -23.83 6.94
N ASP A 442 11.70 -23.39 6.29
CA ASP A 442 12.79 -24.27 5.88
C ASP A 442 13.58 -24.75 7.12
N ASN A 443 14.00 -26.01 7.09
CA ASN A 443 14.84 -26.59 8.14
C ASN A 443 16.32 -26.42 7.80
N ASP A 444 16.85 -25.23 8.06
CA ASP A 444 18.27 -24.95 7.97
C ASP A 444 18.97 -25.28 9.30
N SER A 445 19.38 -26.54 9.47
CA SER A 445 20.04 -27.05 10.68
C SER A 445 21.32 -26.29 11.07
N LYS A 446 21.90 -25.50 10.15
CA LYS A 446 23.18 -24.78 10.33
C LYS A 446 23.06 -23.26 10.38
N ASN A 447 21.89 -22.67 10.13
CA ASN A 447 21.75 -21.21 10.00
C ASN A 447 20.86 -20.61 11.10
N SER A 448 21.48 -20.30 12.24
CA SER A 448 20.79 -19.73 13.42
C SER A 448 20.10 -18.39 13.10
N ILE A 449 20.62 -17.63 12.14
CA ILE A 449 20.06 -16.32 11.73
C ILE A 449 18.70 -16.50 11.06
N THR A 450 18.56 -17.49 10.17
CA THR A 450 17.30 -17.80 9.47
C THR A 450 16.23 -18.22 10.47
N ASN A 451 16.57 -19.14 11.38
CA ASN A 451 15.67 -19.63 12.43
C ASN A 451 15.21 -18.51 13.37
N ASN A 452 16.13 -17.64 13.80
CA ASN A 452 15.80 -16.49 14.63
C ASN A 452 14.88 -15.50 13.90
N THR A 453 15.01 -15.37 12.58
CA THR A 453 14.16 -14.48 11.78
C THR A 453 12.73 -15.00 11.69
N VAL A 454 12.54 -16.31 11.48
CA VAL A 454 11.21 -16.95 11.50
C VAL A 454 10.54 -16.79 12.86
N ILE A 455 11.27 -17.05 13.96
CA ILE A 455 10.74 -16.92 15.32
C ILE A 455 10.32 -15.46 15.60
N LYS A 456 11.14 -14.48 15.20
CA LYS A 456 10.79 -13.06 15.34
C LYS A 456 9.57 -12.68 14.50
N ALA A 457 9.45 -13.22 13.29
CA ALA A 457 8.29 -12.99 12.44
C ALA A 457 7.01 -13.58 13.06
N ALA A 458 7.07 -14.82 13.56
CA ALA A 458 5.96 -15.46 14.27
C ALA A 458 5.46 -14.60 15.44
N LYS A 459 6.37 -14.19 16.33
CA LYS A 459 6.04 -13.27 17.44
C LYS A 459 5.43 -11.96 16.97
N THR A 460 5.91 -11.40 15.86
CA THR A 460 5.34 -10.18 15.28
C THR A 460 3.89 -10.38 14.81
N LEU A 461 3.58 -11.55 14.26
CA LEU A 461 2.21 -11.88 13.86
C LEU A 461 1.32 -12.15 15.07
N GLU A 462 1.85 -12.78 16.13
CA GLU A 462 1.14 -12.96 17.40
C GLU A 462 0.78 -11.64 18.07
N MET A 463 1.72 -10.68 18.10
CA MET A 463 1.46 -9.31 18.61
C MET A 463 0.43 -8.56 17.78
N LYS A 464 0.25 -8.92 16.50
CA LYS A 464 -0.82 -8.42 15.63
C LYS A 464 -2.16 -9.18 15.79
N GLY A 465 -2.25 -10.09 16.76
CA GLY A 465 -3.46 -10.82 17.10
C GLY A 465 -3.60 -12.18 16.42
N ALA A 466 -2.60 -12.69 15.70
CA ALA A 466 -2.65 -14.05 15.14
C ALA A 466 -2.30 -15.12 16.18
N ILE A 467 -2.71 -16.36 15.92
CA ILE A 467 -2.23 -17.55 16.62
C ILE A 467 -1.27 -18.25 15.66
N THR A 468 0.03 -18.29 15.98
CA THR A 468 1.04 -18.83 15.06
C THR A 468 1.57 -20.20 15.49
N CYS A 469 1.89 -21.04 14.51
CA CYS A 469 2.63 -22.28 14.69
C CYS A 469 3.73 -22.35 13.62
N ILE A 470 4.96 -22.65 14.02
CA ILE A 470 6.08 -22.84 13.08
C ILE A 470 6.24 -24.34 12.84
N VAL A 471 6.22 -24.75 11.58
CA VAL A 471 6.38 -26.14 11.17
C VAL A 471 7.52 -26.27 10.17
N LYS A 472 8.33 -27.31 10.31
CA LYS A 472 9.53 -27.55 9.51
C LYS A 472 9.59 -29.01 9.06
N PRO A 473 10.22 -29.33 7.92
CA PRO A 473 10.51 -30.71 7.57
C PRO A 473 11.49 -31.34 8.58
N PRO A 474 11.44 -32.68 8.79
CA PRO A 474 12.26 -33.35 9.80
C PRO A 474 13.74 -33.33 9.45
N GLU A 475 14.07 -33.47 8.16
CA GLU A 475 15.42 -33.39 7.64
C GLU A 475 15.76 -31.98 7.16
N ASN A 476 17.06 -31.72 6.94
CA ASN A 476 17.54 -30.43 6.49
C ASN A 476 17.06 -30.14 5.05
N GLY A 477 16.36 -29.03 4.85
CA GLY A 477 15.79 -28.64 3.55
C GLY A 477 14.42 -27.96 3.67
N ASP A 478 13.72 -27.82 2.55
CA ASP A 478 12.36 -27.27 2.46
C ASP A 478 11.30 -28.37 2.28
N PHE A 479 10.01 -28.00 2.35
CA PHE A 479 8.93 -28.98 2.09
C PHE A 479 8.91 -29.49 0.63
N ASN A 480 9.52 -28.79 -0.32
CA ASN A 480 9.63 -29.29 -1.68
C ASN A 480 10.71 -30.37 -1.80
N ASN A 481 11.78 -30.31 -1.01
CA ASN A 481 12.73 -31.41 -0.85
C ASN A 481 12.03 -32.63 -0.26
N LEU A 482 11.23 -32.43 0.80
CA LEU A 482 10.45 -33.50 1.42
C LEU A 482 9.45 -34.16 0.46
N LEU A 483 8.76 -33.35 -0.37
CA LEU A 483 7.89 -33.86 -1.43
C LEU A 483 8.63 -34.78 -2.39
N GLN A 484 9.83 -34.36 -2.85
CA GLN A 484 10.63 -35.12 -3.80
C GLN A 484 11.19 -36.43 -3.22
N SER A 485 11.57 -36.43 -1.94
CA SER A 485 12.19 -37.61 -1.30
C SER A 485 11.17 -38.59 -0.72
N CYS A 486 10.07 -38.10 -0.16
CA CYS A 486 9.15 -38.89 0.68
C CYS A 486 7.68 -38.82 0.22
N GLY A 487 7.37 -38.03 -0.81
CA GLY A 487 6.02 -37.91 -1.38
C GLY A 487 5.05 -37.09 -0.53
N GLU A 488 3.85 -36.89 -1.05
CA GLU A 488 2.81 -36.01 -0.48
C GLU A 488 2.36 -36.40 0.93
N GLN A 489 2.33 -37.70 1.25
CA GLN A 489 1.85 -38.18 2.55
C GLN A 489 2.73 -37.68 3.69
N SER A 490 4.05 -37.61 3.48
CA SER A 490 4.99 -37.11 4.49
C SER A 490 4.75 -35.65 4.89
N ILE A 491 4.23 -34.83 3.96
CA ILE A 491 3.85 -33.44 4.23
C ILE A 491 2.54 -33.41 5.03
N ARG A 492 1.56 -34.24 4.67
CA ARG A 492 0.28 -34.38 5.40
C ARG A 492 0.50 -34.78 6.85
N ASP A 493 1.34 -35.79 7.08
CA ASP A 493 1.64 -36.32 8.41
C ASP A 493 2.25 -35.27 9.36
N ILE A 494 2.90 -34.24 8.80
CA ILE A 494 3.50 -33.14 9.57
C ILE A 494 2.50 -31.99 9.79
N ILE A 495 1.75 -31.60 8.76
CA ILE A 495 0.95 -30.37 8.77
C ILE A 495 -0.47 -30.61 9.30
N GLU A 496 -1.12 -31.72 8.95
CA GLU A 496 -2.51 -32.00 9.35
C GLU A 496 -2.72 -32.13 10.86
N PRO A 497 -1.80 -32.72 11.65
CA PRO A 497 -1.92 -32.71 13.11
C PRO A 497 -1.89 -31.31 13.69
N GLU A 498 -1.07 -30.40 13.15
CA GLU A 498 -0.99 -29.01 13.60
C GLU A 498 -2.23 -28.21 13.19
N ILE A 499 -2.78 -28.44 11.99
CA ILE A 499 -4.08 -27.91 11.59
C ILE A 499 -5.17 -28.40 12.56
N THR A 500 -5.17 -29.69 12.88
CA THR A 500 -6.14 -30.30 13.79
C THR A 500 -6.01 -29.71 15.19
N LYS A 501 -4.79 -29.51 15.70
CA LYS A 501 -4.52 -28.88 16.99
C LYS A 501 -5.05 -27.44 17.02
N LEU A 502 -4.75 -26.65 16.00
CA LEU A 502 -5.24 -25.27 15.87
C LEU A 502 -6.76 -25.19 15.65
N THR A 503 -7.38 -26.23 15.09
CA THR A 503 -8.83 -26.28 14.82
C THR A 503 -9.62 -26.82 16.02
N LYS A 504 -9.15 -27.88 16.69
CA LYS A 504 -9.74 -28.45 17.91
C LYS A 504 -9.57 -27.57 19.13
N ALA A 505 -8.47 -26.83 19.24
CA ALA A 505 -8.32 -25.73 20.20
C ALA A 505 -9.38 -24.63 20.03
N VAL A 506 -10.24 -24.72 19.01
CA VAL A 506 -11.38 -23.82 18.75
C VAL A 506 -12.75 -24.53 18.75
N GLU A 507 -12.83 -25.86 18.60
CA GLU A 507 -14.09 -26.60 18.78
C GLU A 507 -14.45 -26.78 20.26
N THR A 508 -13.45 -26.98 21.12
CA THR A 508 -13.62 -26.83 22.58
C THR A 508 -14.05 -25.41 22.95
N THR A 509 -13.77 -24.43 22.07
CA THR A 509 -14.04 -22.99 22.21
C THR A 509 -15.43 -22.58 21.68
N LYS A 510 -16.08 -23.43 20.86
CA LYS A 510 -17.45 -23.22 20.37
C LYS A 510 -18.53 -23.73 21.34
N LEU A 511 -18.29 -24.84 22.04
CA LEU A 511 -19.16 -25.28 23.14
C LEU A 511 -19.08 -24.37 24.38
N THR A 512 -18.00 -23.59 24.48
CA THR A 512 -17.76 -22.61 25.53
C THR A 512 -18.04 -21.17 25.06
N GLN A 513 -18.82 -20.94 23.99
CA GLN A 513 -19.26 -19.57 23.63
C GLN A 513 -20.24 -18.96 24.66
N THR A 514 -20.77 -19.77 25.58
CA THR A 514 -21.51 -19.28 26.76
C THR A 514 -20.57 -19.01 27.95
N GLU A 515 -19.33 -19.52 27.95
CA GLU A 515 -18.38 -19.45 29.07
C GLU A 515 -17.11 -18.60 28.77
N ASN A 516 -16.70 -18.41 27.50
CA ASN A 516 -15.47 -17.72 27.09
C ASN A 516 -15.57 -16.19 27.03
N ASN A 517 -16.78 -15.62 27.03
CA ASN A 517 -16.97 -14.19 27.36
C ASN A 517 -16.44 -13.87 28.77
N SER A 518 -16.22 -14.88 29.61
CA SER A 518 -15.69 -14.76 30.96
C SER A 518 -14.15 -14.87 31.00
N ILE A 519 -13.52 -15.68 30.13
CA ILE A 519 -12.08 -15.98 30.19
C ILE A 519 -11.22 -14.97 29.39
N GLU A 520 -11.68 -14.44 28.26
CA GLU A 520 -10.99 -13.34 27.56
C GLU A 520 -11.03 -12.05 28.39
N LYS A 521 -12.17 -11.78 29.04
CA LYS A 521 -12.26 -10.78 30.12
C LYS A 521 -11.29 -11.11 31.26
N GLN A 522 -11.19 -12.37 31.70
CA GLN A 522 -10.27 -12.75 32.79
C GLN A 522 -8.80 -12.55 32.43
N ASN A 523 -8.35 -12.83 31.20
CA ASN A 523 -6.96 -12.65 30.78
C ASN A 523 -6.60 -11.17 30.54
N ASP A 524 -7.50 -10.37 29.96
CA ASP A 524 -7.32 -8.92 29.87
C ASP A 524 -7.36 -8.27 31.25
N ILE A 525 -8.26 -8.70 32.13
CA ILE A 525 -8.31 -8.27 33.53
C ILE A 525 -7.03 -8.71 34.26
N THR A 526 -6.46 -9.89 33.97
CA THR A 526 -5.20 -10.37 34.57
C THR A 526 -4.02 -9.51 34.11
N ASN A 527 -3.94 -9.18 32.82
CA ASN A 527 -2.92 -8.27 32.27
C ASN A 527 -3.05 -6.85 32.84
N VAL A 528 -4.27 -6.34 32.99
CA VAL A 528 -4.51 -5.02 33.60
C VAL A 528 -4.20 -5.03 35.10
N LYS A 529 -4.54 -6.10 35.83
CA LYS A 529 -4.17 -6.29 37.23
C LYS A 529 -2.65 -6.40 37.40
N GLU A 530 -1.96 -7.08 36.48
CA GLU A 530 -0.50 -7.16 36.49
C GLU A 530 0.14 -5.79 36.21
N LEU A 531 -0.39 -5.05 35.24
CA LEU A 531 0.01 -3.66 34.96
C LEU A 531 -0.22 -2.76 36.18
N TYR A 532 -1.35 -2.93 36.88
CA TYR A 532 -1.63 -2.20 38.12
C TYR A 532 -0.63 -2.55 39.23
N ASN A 533 -0.33 -3.82 39.42
CA ASN A 533 0.61 -4.29 40.44
C ASN A 533 2.05 -3.82 40.17
N LYS A 534 2.45 -3.72 38.90
CA LYS A 534 3.76 -3.19 38.47
C LYS A 534 3.83 -1.66 38.52
N SER A 535 2.68 -0.98 38.61
CA SER A 535 2.60 0.47 38.61
C SER A 535 2.97 1.11 39.93
N SER A 536 3.55 2.30 39.81
CA SER A 536 4.02 3.11 40.93
C SER A 536 2.93 4.10 41.35
N SER A 537 2.74 4.25 42.66
CA SER A 537 1.93 5.33 43.22
C SER A 537 2.50 6.69 42.80
N LEU A 538 1.63 7.64 42.49
CA LEU A 538 2.04 9.02 42.27
C LEU A 538 2.37 9.75 43.58
N TYR A 539 1.86 9.24 44.70
CA TYR A 539 2.17 9.71 46.05
C TYR A 539 3.40 8.97 46.62
N TYR A 540 4.41 9.72 47.05
CA TYR A 540 5.58 9.24 47.78
C TYR A 540 5.71 9.95 49.13
N LEU A 541 5.76 9.18 50.22
CA LEU A 541 5.98 9.69 51.58
C LEU A 541 7.44 10.07 51.73
N LYS A 542 7.68 11.29 52.22
CA LYS A 542 8.97 11.97 52.19
C LYS A 542 10.04 11.40 53.14
N GLN A 543 10.06 10.10 53.45
CA GLN A 543 10.98 9.59 54.46
C GLN A 543 11.88 8.39 54.11
N GLU A 544 11.60 7.47 53.18
CA GLU A 544 12.58 6.37 52.93
C GLU A 544 12.67 5.83 51.49
N GLU A 545 11.80 6.22 50.54
CA GLU A 545 11.87 5.73 49.15
C GLU A 545 12.24 6.84 48.15
N GLU A 546 13.28 6.60 47.34
CA GLU A 546 13.57 7.46 46.18
C GLU A 546 12.40 7.40 45.20
N ALA A 547 11.84 8.57 44.85
CA ALA A 547 10.76 8.65 43.89
C ALA A 547 11.22 8.13 42.52
N LYS A 548 10.54 7.09 42.01
CA LYS A 548 10.87 6.53 40.70
C LYS A 548 10.66 7.56 39.58
N LEU A 549 11.50 7.48 38.54
CA LEU A 549 11.54 8.43 37.44
C LEU A 549 10.17 8.64 36.79
N GLU A 550 9.41 7.57 36.55
CA GLU A 550 8.08 7.65 35.95
C GLU A 550 7.09 8.44 36.80
N ALA A 551 7.15 8.31 38.13
CA ALA A 551 6.28 9.04 39.04
C ALA A 551 6.65 10.54 39.06
N ILE A 552 7.95 10.87 39.01
CA ILE A 552 8.43 12.25 38.91
C ILE A 552 7.92 12.90 37.62
N VAL A 553 8.08 12.22 36.48
CA VAL A 553 7.66 12.75 35.17
C VAL A 553 6.14 12.92 35.10
N VAL A 554 5.37 11.95 35.61
CA VAL A 554 3.90 12.04 35.63
C VAL A 554 3.42 13.18 36.54
N ASN A 555 3.99 13.33 37.74
CA ASN A 555 3.65 14.45 38.63
C ASN A 555 3.96 15.80 37.97
N LYS A 556 5.10 15.92 37.28
CA LYS A 556 5.47 17.14 36.54
C LYS A 556 4.52 17.41 35.36
N PHE A 557 4.11 16.38 34.64
CA PHE A 557 3.10 16.50 33.58
C PHE A 557 1.78 17.04 34.13
N LEU A 558 1.30 16.47 35.23
CA LEU A 558 0.06 16.92 35.87
C LEU A 558 0.21 18.36 36.37
N GLU A 559 1.30 18.71 37.05
CA GLU A 559 1.63 20.10 37.43
C GLU A 559 1.53 21.07 36.25
N ASN A 560 2.15 20.74 35.11
CA ASN A 560 2.18 21.62 33.94
C ASN A 560 0.78 21.82 33.31
N HIS A 561 -0.07 20.79 33.32
CA HIS A 561 -1.34 20.80 32.60
C HIS A 561 -2.50 21.28 33.46
N THR A 562 -2.46 20.97 34.75
CA THR A 562 -3.54 21.26 35.71
C THR A 562 -3.16 22.34 36.72
N GLY A 563 -1.88 22.68 36.90
CA GLY A 563 -1.45 23.59 37.98
C GLY A 563 -1.55 22.97 39.38
N ILE A 564 -1.55 21.64 39.48
CA ILE A 564 -1.66 20.89 40.74
C ILE A 564 -0.27 20.64 41.34
N TYR A 565 0.00 21.18 42.53
CA TYR A 565 1.29 21.02 43.25
C TYR A 565 1.21 20.16 44.53
N SER A 566 0.07 19.52 44.81
CA SER A 566 -0.14 18.83 46.09
C SER A 566 0.08 17.32 45.96
N ALA A 567 1.10 16.78 46.65
CA ALA A 567 1.32 15.33 46.69
C ALA A 567 0.08 14.57 47.22
N LYS A 568 -0.67 15.13 48.19
CA LYS A 568 -1.91 14.53 48.72
C LYS A 568 -2.99 14.36 47.65
N ILE A 569 -2.94 15.14 46.57
CA ILE A 569 -3.89 15.07 45.48
C ILE A 569 -3.68 13.80 44.63
N PHE A 570 -2.44 13.37 44.51
CA PHE A 570 -2.09 12.23 43.68
C PHE A 570 -2.10 10.89 44.44
N ASN A 571 -2.58 10.88 45.68
CA ASN A 571 -2.87 9.65 46.41
C ASN A 571 -4.24 9.08 45.98
N ASN A 572 -4.36 8.75 44.69
CA ASN A 572 -5.54 8.13 44.13
C ASN A 572 -5.15 6.78 43.53
N SER A 573 -5.83 5.71 43.94
CA SER A 573 -5.51 4.35 43.49
C SER A 573 -5.68 4.17 41.97
N ASN A 574 -6.58 4.91 41.33
CA ASN A 574 -6.86 4.82 39.91
C ASN A 574 -5.82 5.57 39.04
N LEU A 575 -4.94 6.38 39.64
CA LEU A 575 -3.90 7.14 38.92
C LEU A 575 -2.52 6.64 39.30
N ARG A 576 -1.79 6.08 38.35
CA ARG A 576 -0.49 5.44 38.59
C ARG A 576 0.52 5.83 37.52
N ALA A 577 1.80 5.72 37.85
CA ALA A 577 2.89 5.87 36.90
C ALA A 577 3.43 4.50 36.49
N ASN A 578 3.71 4.34 35.20
CA ASN A 578 4.32 3.14 34.64
C ASN A 578 5.49 3.52 33.73
N MET A 579 6.46 2.60 33.60
CA MET A 579 7.37 2.58 32.47
C MET A 579 6.80 1.64 31.41
N VAL A 580 6.40 2.18 30.27
CA VAL A 580 5.77 1.43 29.18
C VAL A 580 6.80 1.26 28.08
N PHE A 581 7.12 0.00 27.77
CA PHE A 581 8.00 -0.32 26.66
C PHE A 581 7.24 -0.16 25.35
N ASP A 582 7.74 0.72 24.49
CA ASP A 582 7.30 0.86 23.12
C ASP A 582 8.18 -0.02 22.24
N GLU A 583 7.56 -1.06 21.68
CA GLU A 583 8.23 -2.04 20.84
C GLU A 583 8.60 -1.50 19.45
N GLU A 584 7.93 -0.44 18.97
CA GLU A 584 8.26 0.19 17.68
C GLU A 584 9.53 1.03 17.80
N THR A 585 9.62 1.85 18.85
CA THR A 585 10.79 2.70 19.09
C THR A 585 11.91 2.03 19.90
N GLN A 586 11.64 0.83 20.43
CA GLN A 586 12.52 0.09 21.35
C GLN A 586 12.94 0.94 22.57
N LYS A 587 12.03 1.79 23.04
CA LYS A 587 12.26 2.71 24.15
C LYS A 587 11.19 2.55 25.21
N SER A 588 11.60 2.67 26.47
CA SER A 588 10.65 2.75 27.58
C SER A 588 10.27 4.21 27.82
N TRP A 589 8.98 4.48 27.85
CA TRP A 589 8.41 5.79 28.10
C TRP A 589 7.77 5.84 29.49
N PRO A 590 8.00 6.88 30.29
CA PRO A 590 7.18 7.12 31.46
C PRO A 590 5.74 7.39 31.00
N ALA A 591 4.75 6.85 31.70
CA ALA A 591 3.35 6.97 31.31
C ALA A 591 2.44 7.21 32.51
N LEU A 592 1.49 8.13 32.36
CA LEU A 592 0.35 8.24 33.25
C LEU A 592 -0.65 7.15 32.86
N THR A 593 -0.92 6.21 33.78
CA THR A 593 -1.89 5.14 33.57
C THR A 593 -3.12 5.39 34.45
N ILE A 594 -4.27 5.48 33.80
CA ILE A 594 -5.56 5.76 34.42
C ILE A 594 -6.36 4.46 34.42
N PHE A 595 -6.52 3.85 35.58
CA PHE A 595 -7.27 2.61 35.74
C PHE A 595 -8.75 2.90 35.96
N VAL A 596 -9.60 2.12 35.31
CA VAL A 596 -11.05 2.15 35.51
C VAL A 596 -11.50 0.94 36.30
N LYS A 597 -12.57 1.13 37.07
CA LYS A 597 -13.18 0.07 37.86
C LYS A 597 -14.66 -0.08 37.49
N ASN A 598 -15.18 -1.29 37.66
CA ASN A 598 -16.62 -1.54 37.62
C ASN A 598 -17.29 -1.08 38.94
N GLU A 599 -18.62 -1.19 39.00
CA GLU A 599 -19.41 -0.86 40.20
C GLU A 599 -19.03 -1.68 41.44
N ALA A 600 -18.50 -2.89 41.25
CA ALA A 600 -17.98 -3.74 42.33
C ALA A 600 -16.57 -3.33 42.80
N GLY A 601 -15.95 -2.31 42.19
CA GLY A 601 -14.63 -1.80 42.53
C GLY A 601 -13.46 -2.58 41.92
N GLU A 602 -13.73 -3.53 41.03
CA GLU A 602 -12.71 -4.34 40.36
C GLU A 602 -12.11 -3.57 39.18
N ILE A 603 -10.80 -3.66 39.01
CA ILE A 603 -10.10 -3.03 37.89
C ILE A 603 -10.42 -3.81 36.61
N THR A 604 -11.06 -3.14 35.66
CA THR A 604 -11.53 -3.73 34.39
C THR A 604 -10.69 -3.32 33.19
N GLY A 605 -10.04 -2.15 33.26
CA GLY A 605 -9.26 -1.60 32.16
C GLY A 605 -8.35 -0.45 32.58
N ALA A 606 -7.54 0.03 31.65
CA ALA A 606 -6.67 1.18 31.83
C ALA A 606 -6.44 1.95 30.52
N LYS A 607 -6.30 3.27 30.64
CA LYS A 607 -5.81 4.16 29.58
C LYS A 607 -4.38 4.58 29.90
N ILE A 608 -3.50 4.46 28.93
CA ILE A 608 -2.07 4.71 29.06
C ILE A 608 -1.73 5.95 28.22
N LEU A 609 -1.29 6.99 28.91
CA LEU A 609 -0.80 8.22 28.33
C LEU A 609 0.72 8.28 28.46
N THR A 610 1.43 8.05 27.36
CA THR A 610 2.90 8.10 27.31
C THR A 610 3.40 9.54 27.35
N LEU A 611 4.49 9.76 28.09
CA LEU A 611 5.06 11.07 28.37
C LEU A 611 6.52 11.11 27.94
N ASN A 612 6.96 12.29 27.51
CA ASN A 612 8.36 12.54 27.23
C ASN A 612 9.09 12.86 28.54
N SER A 613 10.14 12.09 28.85
CA SER A 613 10.90 12.23 30.10
C SER A 613 11.64 13.56 30.26
N LYS A 614 11.91 14.28 29.17
CA LYS A 614 12.60 15.58 29.20
C LYS A 614 11.63 16.75 29.31
N THR A 615 10.57 16.74 28.50
CA THR A 615 9.61 17.86 28.45
C THR A 615 8.47 17.71 29.45
N CYS A 616 8.27 16.50 30.00
CA CYS A 616 7.13 16.15 30.85
C CYS A 616 5.78 16.51 30.19
N ASN A 617 5.71 16.41 28.86
CA ASN A 617 4.49 16.58 28.06
C ASN A 617 4.13 15.24 27.39
N LYS A 618 2.93 15.16 26.78
CA LYS A 618 2.52 14.00 25.97
C LYS A 618 3.62 13.65 24.95
N ALA A 619 3.99 12.38 24.88
CA ALA A 619 4.90 11.89 23.85
C ALA A 619 4.20 11.88 22.48
N ASP A 620 4.97 11.95 21.40
CA ASP A 620 4.46 11.80 20.02
C ASP A 620 4.25 10.31 19.70
N VAL A 621 3.41 9.66 20.50
CA VAL A 621 3.06 8.24 20.43
C VAL A 621 1.55 8.13 20.66
N ALA A 622 0.88 7.24 19.93
CA ALA A 622 -0.56 7.03 20.08
C ALA A 622 -0.92 6.57 21.50
N GLU A 623 -2.01 7.12 22.04
CA GLU A 623 -2.55 6.69 23.34
C GLU A 623 -3.01 5.23 23.26
N LYS A 624 -2.70 4.43 24.28
CA LYS A 624 -3.02 2.99 24.32
C LYS A 624 -4.08 2.71 25.38
N SER A 625 -5.01 1.83 25.07
CA SER A 625 -5.98 1.30 26.02
C SER A 625 -5.73 -0.18 26.24
N VAL A 626 -5.95 -0.68 27.46
CA VAL A 626 -5.79 -2.10 27.82
C VAL A 626 -7.00 -2.53 28.65
N GLY A 627 -7.54 -3.72 28.38
CA GLY A 627 -8.73 -4.26 29.04
C GLY A 627 -10.04 -3.55 28.67
N THR A 628 -11.09 -3.81 29.45
CA THR A 628 -12.44 -3.30 29.19
C THR A 628 -12.64 -1.94 29.84
N ILE A 629 -12.67 -0.90 29.01
CA ILE A 629 -12.97 0.49 29.43
C ILE A 629 -14.45 0.85 29.27
N SER A 630 -15.19 0.14 28.40
CA SER A 630 -16.59 0.44 28.13
C SER A 630 -17.45 0.23 29.38
N GLY A 631 -18.23 1.27 29.74
CA GLY A 631 -19.07 1.27 30.95
C GLY A 631 -18.30 1.32 32.28
N SER A 632 -17.00 1.55 32.26
CA SER A 632 -16.16 1.68 33.46
C SER A 632 -15.63 3.10 33.60
N PHE A 633 -15.51 3.59 34.83
CA PHE A 633 -15.12 4.97 35.12
C PHE A 633 -13.93 5.01 36.09
N ALA A 634 -13.09 6.03 35.94
CA ALA A 634 -12.05 6.32 36.92
C ALA A 634 -12.62 7.23 38.01
N GLU A 635 -12.67 6.73 39.24
CA GLU A 635 -13.14 7.51 40.38
C GLU A 635 -12.02 8.40 40.92
N ILE A 636 -12.22 9.71 40.83
CA ILE A 636 -11.24 10.72 41.24
C ILE A 636 -11.52 11.19 42.67
N ALA A 637 -12.80 11.30 43.02
CA ALA A 637 -13.23 11.73 44.34
C ALA A 637 -14.41 10.88 44.83
N GLN A 638 -14.26 10.32 46.03
CA GLN A 638 -15.33 9.61 46.71
C GLN A 638 -16.39 10.57 47.24
N GLN A 639 -17.62 10.09 47.24
CA GLN A 639 -18.74 10.79 47.81
C GLN A 639 -18.56 10.93 49.33
N ASN A 640 -18.61 12.15 49.83
CA ASN A 640 -18.64 12.39 51.27
C ASN A 640 -20.10 12.24 51.73
N LEU A 641 -20.41 11.18 52.49
CA LEU A 641 -21.77 10.82 52.96
C LEU A 641 -22.52 11.93 53.71
N LYS A 642 -21.83 13.01 54.11
CA LYS A 642 -22.41 14.16 54.80
C LYS A 642 -23.03 15.22 53.88
N TYR A 643 -22.78 15.19 52.57
CA TYR A 643 -23.21 16.25 51.64
C TYR A 643 -23.98 15.70 50.43
N SER A 644 -24.80 16.56 49.82
CA SER A 644 -25.80 16.22 48.79
C SER A 644 -25.26 15.26 47.70
N PRO A 645 -26.01 14.20 47.32
CA PRO A 645 -25.52 13.14 46.45
C PRO A 645 -25.54 13.59 44.98
N VAL A 646 -24.50 14.29 44.52
CA VAL A 646 -24.32 14.62 43.10
C VAL A 646 -23.10 13.88 42.54
N THR A 647 -23.31 13.24 41.40
CA THR A 647 -22.25 12.61 40.60
C THR A 647 -21.84 13.56 39.48
N ILE A 648 -20.56 13.91 39.42
CA ILE A 648 -19.96 14.75 38.39
C ILE A 648 -19.21 13.82 37.45
N ILE A 649 -19.63 13.77 36.19
CA ILE A 649 -18.98 12.95 35.16
C ILE A 649 -18.26 13.88 34.18
N THR A 650 -16.99 13.58 33.97
CA THR A 650 -16.10 14.30 33.06
C THR A 650 -15.63 13.39 31.94
N LYS A 651 -15.26 13.98 30.80
CA LYS A 651 -14.74 13.23 29.65
C LYS A 651 -13.27 12.83 29.85
N ASP A 652 -12.44 13.78 30.26
CA ASP A 652 -10.98 13.63 30.39
C ASP A 652 -10.50 13.80 31.83
N ILE A 653 -9.32 13.22 32.11
CA ILE A 653 -8.75 13.19 33.46
C ILE A 653 -8.31 14.57 33.94
N GLU A 654 -7.85 15.43 33.04
CA GLU A 654 -7.40 16.77 33.36
C GLU A 654 -8.56 17.61 33.92
N THR A 655 -9.72 17.54 33.27
CA THR A 655 -10.95 18.20 33.73
C THR A 655 -11.40 17.66 35.09
N ALA A 656 -11.37 16.33 35.28
CA ALA A 656 -11.75 15.69 36.54
C ALA A 656 -10.88 16.18 37.72
N LEU A 657 -9.57 16.23 37.52
CA LEU A 657 -8.60 16.68 38.52
C LEU A 657 -8.74 18.17 38.83
N THR A 658 -8.98 19.00 37.82
CA THR A 658 -9.25 20.43 37.97
C THR A 658 -10.48 20.69 38.84
N ILE A 659 -11.58 19.98 38.59
CA ILE A 659 -12.82 20.11 39.38
C ILE A 659 -12.60 19.66 40.82
N TRP A 660 -11.89 18.55 41.00
CA TRP A 660 -11.59 18.03 42.33
C TRP A 660 -10.71 18.98 43.15
N GLN A 661 -9.67 19.55 42.53
CA GLN A 661 -8.78 20.52 43.19
C GLN A 661 -9.55 21.79 43.59
N ALA A 662 -10.53 22.21 42.79
CA ALA A 662 -11.42 23.32 43.11
C ALA A 662 -12.34 23.05 44.31
N ARG A 663 -12.28 21.84 44.90
CA ARG A 663 -13.09 21.39 46.04
C ARG A 663 -14.58 21.49 45.75
N VAL A 664 -14.96 21.16 44.52
CA VAL A 664 -16.36 20.96 44.17
C VAL A 664 -16.86 19.72 44.89
N GLU A 665 -18.00 19.83 45.55
CA GLU A 665 -18.59 18.75 46.35
C GLU A 665 -19.32 17.78 45.43
N GLY A 666 -18.97 16.50 45.50
CA GLY A 666 -19.63 15.44 44.72
C GLY A 666 -18.73 14.24 44.49
N LYS A 667 -19.34 13.15 44.00
CA LYS A 667 -18.60 12.00 43.46
C LYS A 667 -18.06 12.39 42.10
N ILE A 668 -16.75 12.36 41.88
CA ILE A 668 -16.15 12.76 40.59
C ILE A 668 -15.69 11.53 39.84
N LEU A 669 -16.29 11.32 38.66
CA LEU A 669 -15.99 10.23 37.74
C LEU A 669 -15.41 10.77 36.44
N CYS A 670 -14.41 10.07 35.90
CA CYS A 670 -13.85 10.32 34.58
C CYS A 670 -14.18 9.15 33.64
N ALA A 671 -14.80 9.47 32.52
CA ALA A 671 -15.20 8.51 31.49
C ALA A 671 -14.03 8.05 30.60
N ILE A 672 -12.95 8.84 30.56
CA ILE A 672 -11.72 8.66 29.78
C ILE A 672 -11.94 8.77 28.26
N GLU A 673 -13.07 8.31 27.73
CA GLU A 673 -13.45 8.37 26.33
C GLU A 673 -14.86 8.97 26.18
N ALA A 674 -15.10 9.73 25.10
CA ALA A 674 -16.35 10.46 24.90
C ALA A 674 -17.57 9.52 24.82
N GLU A 675 -17.39 8.37 24.18
CA GLU A 675 -18.42 7.36 23.95
C GLU A 675 -18.90 6.73 25.27
N ASN A 676 -18.04 6.69 26.29
CA ASN A 676 -18.37 6.12 27.59
C ASN A 676 -19.34 6.95 28.42
N LEU A 677 -19.52 8.25 28.11
CA LEU A 677 -20.47 9.10 28.83
C LEU A 677 -21.91 8.54 28.76
N GLN A 678 -22.27 7.86 27.67
CA GLN A 678 -23.60 7.25 27.46
C GLN A 678 -23.77 5.92 28.21
N ASN A 679 -22.65 5.27 28.57
CA ASN A 679 -22.63 3.94 29.16
C ASN A 679 -22.78 3.97 30.69
N TYR A 680 -22.77 5.15 31.32
CA TYR A 680 -23.05 5.26 32.76
C TYR A 680 -24.45 4.75 33.05
N ASN A 681 -24.57 3.93 34.11
CA ASN A 681 -25.83 3.38 34.57
C ASN A 681 -26.24 4.10 35.86
N PRO A 682 -27.06 5.16 35.76
CA PRO A 682 -27.43 5.94 36.92
C PRO A 682 -28.40 5.17 37.82
N GLY A 683 -28.32 5.41 39.13
CA GLY A 683 -29.39 5.03 40.04
C GLY A 683 -30.68 5.81 39.74
N PRO A 684 -31.86 5.30 40.17
CA PRO A 684 -33.12 6.00 39.96
C PRO A 684 -33.07 7.43 40.53
N LYS A 685 -33.34 8.44 39.69
CA LYS A 685 -33.29 9.87 40.05
C LYS A 685 -31.91 10.35 40.53
N GLU A 686 -30.84 9.66 40.14
CA GLU A 686 -29.48 10.10 40.43
C GLU A 686 -29.23 11.48 39.81
N LYS A 687 -28.56 12.33 40.58
CA LYS A 687 -28.25 13.71 40.23
C LYS A 687 -26.89 13.77 39.54
N ILE A 688 -26.88 14.15 38.27
CA ILE A 688 -25.67 14.11 37.45
C ILE A 688 -25.32 15.48 36.90
N ILE A 689 -24.05 15.85 37.04
CA ILE A 689 -23.46 16.97 36.31
C ILE A 689 -22.53 16.43 35.25
N LEU A 690 -22.82 16.72 33.98
CA LEU A 690 -21.90 16.47 32.87
C LEU A 690 -21.01 17.69 32.67
N ALA A 691 -19.78 17.63 33.18
CA ALA A 691 -18.81 18.70 33.06
C ALA A 691 -17.87 18.42 31.87
N VAL A 692 -18.09 19.12 30.76
CA VAL A 692 -17.45 18.80 29.47
C VAL A 692 -17.05 20.05 28.68
N LYS A 693 -16.09 19.90 27.76
CA LYS A 693 -15.71 20.93 26.78
C LYS A 693 -16.51 20.71 25.48
N ASN A 694 -17.50 21.57 25.19
CA ASN A 694 -18.36 21.61 23.98
C ASN A 694 -18.15 20.44 22.99
N ASP A 695 -18.94 19.36 23.11
CA ASP A 695 -18.85 18.15 22.27
C ASP A 695 -20.25 17.67 21.86
N VAL A 696 -20.41 17.24 20.60
CA VAL A 696 -21.65 16.65 20.04
C VAL A 696 -22.04 15.37 20.78
N ASN A 697 -21.07 14.64 21.32
CA ASN A 697 -21.32 13.42 22.10
C ASN A 697 -22.00 13.70 23.45
N THR A 698 -21.88 14.92 23.98
CA THR A 698 -22.48 15.30 25.26
C THR A 698 -24.00 15.36 25.18
N GLU A 699 -24.56 15.89 24.09
CA GLU A 699 -26.02 16.02 23.93
C GLU A 699 -26.69 14.64 23.82
N LYS A 700 -26.01 13.70 23.16
CA LYS A 700 -26.45 12.30 23.13
C LYS A 700 -26.38 11.65 24.51
N ALA A 701 -25.31 11.90 25.26
CA ALA A 701 -25.15 11.37 26.62
C ALA A 701 -26.20 11.93 27.59
N GLU A 702 -26.47 13.22 27.54
CA GLU A 702 -27.51 13.87 28.35
C GLU A 702 -28.87 13.19 28.11
N LYS A 703 -29.28 13.04 26.85
CA LYS A 703 -30.54 12.38 26.50
C LYS A 703 -30.59 10.92 26.96
N VAL A 704 -29.53 10.14 26.75
CA VAL A 704 -29.47 8.73 27.16
C VAL A 704 -29.56 8.57 28.68
N LEU A 705 -28.97 9.50 29.44
CA LEU A 705 -29.03 9.47 30.91
C LEU A 705 -30.39 9.93 31.44
N GLU A 706 -31.03 10.92 30.81
CA GLU A 706 -32.40 11.30 31.11
C GLU A 706 -33.40 10.17 30.80
N ASP A 707 -33.21 9.45 29.69
CA ASP A 707 -34.00 8.26 29.33
C ASP A 707 -33.85 7.13 30.37
N LYS A 708 -32.74 7.11 31.13
CA LYS A 708 -32.50 6.20 32.27
C LYS A 708 -32.98 6.77 33.62
N GLU A 709 -33.86 7.76 33.60
CA GLU A 709 -34.44 8.43 34.78
C GLU A 709 -33.45 9.22 35.66
N ALA A 710 -32.26 9.58 35.14
CA ALA A 710 -31.36 10.49 35.85
C ALA A 710 -31.79 11.96 35.70
N VAL A 711 -31.44 12.79 36.69
CA VAL A 711 -31.61 14.25 36.60
C VAL A 711 -30.27 14.84 36.21
N VAL A 712 -30.15 15.23 34.94
CA VAL A 712 -28.88 15.66 34.33
C VAL A 712 -28.82 17.19 34.23
N CYS A 713 -27.64 17.75 34.46
CA CYS A 713 -27.30 19.13 34.11
C CYS A 713 -25.95 19.15 33.40
N THR A 714 -25.95 19.61 32.15
CA THR A 714 -24.72 19.76 31.38
C THR A 714 -24.08 21.14 31.63
N VAL A 715 -22.83 21.15 32.07
CA VAL A 715 -22.02 22.36 32.25
C VAL A 715 -20.90 22.34 31.22
N LYS A 716 -21.09 23.10 30.13
CA LYS A 716 -20.13 23.18 29.04
C LYS A 716 -19.08 24.27 29.32
N ASN A 717 -17.84 23.89 29.62
CA ASN A 717 -16.73 24.83 29.85
C ASN A 717 -15.35 24.19 29.63
N ASP A 718 -14.32 25.00 29.37
CA ASP A 718 -12.91 24.56 29.41
C ASP A 718 -12.35 24.84 30.80
N PHE A 719 -12.64 23.94 31.74
CA PHE A 719 -12.27 24.12 33.15
C PHE A 719 -10.76 24.23 33.36
N ASN A 720 -9.96 23.56 32.53
CA ASN A 720 -8.49 23.67 32.59
C ASN A 720 -8.03 25.08 32.22
N ASN A 721 -8.64 25.69 31.19
CA ASN A 721 -8.36 27.08 30.83
C ASN A 721 -8.86 28.06 31.91
N VAL A 722 -10.05 27.82 32.48
CA VAL A 722 -10.57 28.63 33.60
C VAL A 722 -9.63 28.56 34.81
N LEU A 723 -9.12 27.38 35.15
CA LEU A 723 -8.16 27.22 36.23
C LEU A 723 -6.89 28.03 35.97
N LYS A 724 -6.33 27.95 34.77
CA LYS A 724 -5.10 28.68 34.39
C LYS A 724 -5.28 30.20 34.39
N THR A 725 -6.44 30.70 33.99
CA THR A 725 -6.68 32.14 33.78
C THR A 725 -7.35 32.85 34.95
N GLN A 726 -8.20 32.14 35.71
CA GLN A 726 -9.07 32.72 36.74
C GLN A 726 -8.93 32.02 38.11
N GLY A 727 -8.22 30.89 38.17
CA GLY A 727 -7.93 30.17 39.41
C GLY A 727 -9.04 29.23 39.89
N LEU A 728 -8.75 28.53 41.00
CA LEU A 728 -9.60 27.46 41.56
C LEU A 728 -11.00 27.93 41.98
N TYR A 729 -11.11 29.16 42.48
CA TYR A 729 -12.39 29.70 42.95
C TYR A 729 -13.38 29.90 41.80
N ALA A 730 -12.90 30.30 40.62
CA ALA A 730 -13.71 30.46 39.42
C ALA A 730 -14.28 29.12 38.94
N VAL A 731 -13.44 28.07 38.88
CA VAL A 731 -13.88 26.71 38.56
C VAL A 731 -15.00 26.25 39.51
N ARG A 732 -14.81 26.45 40.83
CA ARG A 732 -15.81 26.09 41.83
C ARG A 732 -17.13 26.85 41.62
N ASN A 733 -17.07 28.14 41.31
CA ASN A 733 -18.24 29.00 41.14
C ASN A 733 -19.03 28.72 39.87
N ILE A 734 -18.46 28.03 38.88
CA ILE A 734 -19.20 27.59 37.70
C ILE A 734 -20.10 26.39 38.03
N ILE A 735 -19.58 25.43 38.79
CA ILE A 735 -20.27 24.13 39.02
C ILE A 735 -21.16 24.17 40.27
N SER A 736 -20.70 24.81 41.36
CA SER A 736 -21.43 24.79 42.64
C SER A 736 -22.86 25.36 42.58
N PRO A 737 -23.15 26.43 41.81
CA PRO A 737 -24.52 26.90 41.64
C PRO A 737 -25.41 25.89 40.92
N GLU A 738 -24.88 25.19 39.91
CA GLU A 738 -25.64 24.17 39.17
C GLU A 738 -25.96 22.97 40.06
N ILE A 739 -25.03 22.57 40.94
CA ILE A 739 -25.30 21.57 42.00
C ILE A 739 -26.50 21.99 42.86
N ARG A 740 -26.58 23.27 43.27
CA ARG A 740 -27.69 23.78 44.10
C ARG A 740 -29.01 23.75 43.35
N LYS A 741 -29.05 24.26 42.12
CA LYS A 741 -30.25 24.21 41.26
C LYS A 741 -30.75 22.80 41.05
N LEU A 742 -29.84 21.86 40.81
CA LEU A 742 -30.16 20.45 40.60
C LEU A 742 -30.73 19.80 41.88
N ASN A 743 -30.30 20.25 43.06
CA ASN A 743 -30.89 19.84 44.32
C ASN A 743 -32.30 20.39 44.55
N GLU A 744 -32.53 21.67 44.21
CA GLU A 744 -33.82 22.35 44.36
C GLU A 744 -34.89 21.81 43.40
N LYS A 745 -34.51 21.38 42.19
CA LYS A 745 -35.41 20.88 41.14
C LYS A 745 -36.30 19.70 41.61
N ILE A 746 -35.86 18.91 42.59
CA ILE A 746 -36.61 17.75 43.12
C ILE A 746 -37.47 18.08 44.34
N GLU A 747 -37.10 19.07 45.16
CA GLU A 747 -37.95 19.49 46.30
C GLU A 747 -39.31 20.05 45.81
N SER A 748 -39.35 20.64 44.62
CA SER A 748 -40.60 21.05 43.95
C SER A 748 -41.46 19.88 43.41
N ILE A 749 -40.87 18.71 43.15
CA ILE A 749 -41.56 17.52 42.66
C ILE A 749 -42.09 16.68 43.83
N GLN A 750 -41.39 16.66 44.97
CA GLN A 750 -41.86 15.97 46.19
C GLN A 750 -42.93 16.75 46.97
N THR A 751 -43.08 18.05 46.77
CA THR A 751 -44.10 18.88 47.44
C THR A 751 -45.47 18.89 46.75
N ASN A 752 -45.62 18.24 45.59
CA ASN A 752 -46.89 18.13 44.86
C ASN A 752 -47.69 16.84 45.13
N ILE A 753 -47.34 16.07 46.16
CA ILE A 753 -48.26 15.07 46.74
C ILE A 753 -49.03 15.76 47.87
N GLN A 754 -50.21 16.29 47.54
CA GLN A 754 -51.14 16.85 48.54
C GLN A 754 -51.54 15.80 49.59
N PRO A 755 -51.63 16.17 50.88
CA PRO A 755 -52.39 15.42 51.87
C PRO A 755 -53.87 15.74 51.70
N GLY A 756 -54.66 14.76 51.27
CA GLY A 756 -56.11 14.96 51.15
C GLY A 756 -56.84 13.69 50.74
N LEU A 757 -57.20 12.86 51.72
CA LEU A 757 -58.61 12.61 52.05
C LEU A 757 -58.67 11.69 53.28
N CYS A 758 -58.86 12.32 54.43
CA CYS A 758 -59.60 11.71 55.51
C CYS A 758 -61.08 11.95 55.20
N LEU A 759 -61.91 10.91 55.08
CA LEU A 759 -63.34 11.01 55.29
C LEU A 759 -63.90 9.67 55.75
N LYS A 760 -64.41 9.70 56.99
CA LYS A 760 -65.24 8.72 57.67
C LYS A 760 -66.40 8.27 56.77
N ILE A 761 -66.71 6.97 56.76
CA ILE A 761 -67.83 6.30 57.44
C ILE A 761 -67.49 4.81 57.53
#